data_AF-A0A6I7WJH9-F1
#
_entry.id   AF-A0A6I7WJH9-F1
#
_cell.length_a   1.000
_cell.length_b   1.000
_cell.length_c   1.000
_cell.angle_alpha   90.00
_cell.angle_beta   90.00
_cell.angle_gamma   90.00
#
_symmetry.space_group_name_H-M   'P 1'
#
loop_
_entity.id
_entity.type
_entity.pdbx_description
1 polymer ?
#
loop_
_entity_poly.entity_id
_entity_poly.type
_entity_poly.pdbx_seq_one_letter_code
_entity_poly.pdbx_strand_id
1 'polypeptide(L)'
;MKRYYFSLFVLLLVASIAWVLTASVAQQQGETVLAGLQSQVTVEFDQYATPSISATSKTDAFYTQGYLTASERLFQMDLMRRKASGQLSEVFGNKALPLDIMHRHLGFQKTAENIVVALPKDQRQILHAYTAGINAYLHNATLLAPEFLTLGYQPEPWQETDSILVSLNMFKLLNHNAANERMLTIMKQVMPSDIMVFLTPKNDSYNAQVFLSGTEIFVADEKSIPVEALRKINQQNQHQAAINLLQDSSVSIGSNQWATNKTEDGRAIIANDMHLPLAVPNLWYQARLNYPGVSLSGISLPGLPMMIAGSNQHVAWGFTDAKADVLDLVSLTINPDNKNQYQTPSGWKNFKMHSEVIQVKGEPDTRIEVRQTQWGPVSPKLLLGKQFAIQWTLFHPEAVNLSLAQIDQVKNIDEAITLFNQAGLPPLNVTLADNKGHIAWTLTGKFPRRTNFDGAVSVTREQADISWHGMRPTSQYPHVIDPDSGILMTANNRVIAQQNDFLIGHNFANGFRAYRIAELLKSQQTMDKYFLHKIQLDTKTNFYTFYQQLALSALTDKVTATDPLFQELKSALQKWDGYANAESISFGLLVEYRVALANLILSSYLQQCKAVDKNFHYHWRKMDTPLRLLLTYKIPDTLPGSQKYSSWNDLIIQVLKKTAKE
;
A
#
# COMPACT_ATOMS: atom_id res chain seq x y z
N MET A 1 -21.63 -55.88 -9.06
CA MET A 1 -21.12 -55.16 -10.26
C MET A 1 -21.18 -53.64 -10.14
N LYS A 2 -22.35 -52.98 -9.97
CA LYS A 2 -22.43 -51.50 -9.90
C LYS A 2 -21.53 -50.82 -8.85
N ARG A 3 -21.37 -51.40 -7.65
CA ARG A 3 -20.45 -50.87 -6.62
C ARG A 3 -18.98 -50.96 -7.02
N TYR A 4 -18.56 -52.03 -7.70
CA TYR A 4 -17.17 -52.19 -8.17
C TYR A 4 -16.83 -51.20 -9.28
N TYR A 5 -17.75 -50.96 -10.23
CA TYR A 5 -17.57 -49.94 -11.26
C TYR A 5 -17.54 -48.52 -10.68
N PHE A 6 -18.35 -48.25 -9.66
CA PHE A 6 -18.33 -46.97 -8.95
C PHE A 6 -17.01 -46.76 -8.20
N SER A 7 -16.54 -47.76 -7.44
CA SER A 7 -15.25 -47.69 -6.74
C SER A 7 -14.06 -47.54 -7.71
N LEU A 8 -14.07 -48.27 -8.83
CA LEU A 8 -13.04 -48.15 -9.87
C LEU A 8 -13.05 -46.77 -10.52
N PHE A 9 -14.24 -46.23 -10.80
CA PHE A 9 -14.38 -44.87 -11.33
C PHE A 9 -13.84 -43.82 -10.36
N VAL A 10 -14.17 -43.91 -9.07
CA VAL A 10 -13.65 -42.99 -8.04
C VAL A 10 -12.12 -43.11 -7.93
N LEU A 11 -11.57 -44.33 -7.95
CA LEU A 11 -10.12 -44.56 -7.93
C LEU A 11 -9.42 -43.93 -9.15
N LEU A 12 -9.97 -44.12 -10.35
CA LEU A 12 -9.43 -43.53 -11.56
C LEU A 12 -9.50 -42.01 -11.52
N LEU A 13 -10.62 -41.44 -11.05
CA LEU A 13 -10.77 -40.00 -10.90
C LEU A 13 -9.75 -39.42 -9.91
N VAL A 14 -9.57 -40.05 -8.75
CA VAL A 14 -8.57 -39.64 -7.75
C VAL A 14 -7.15 -39.76 -8.33
N ALA A 15 -6.83 -40.84 -9.04
CA ALA A 15 -5.54 -41.02 -9.69
C ALA A 15 -5.29 -39.96 -10.78
N SER A 16 -6.30 -39.64 -11.58
CA SER A 16 -6.21 -38.57 -12.59
C SER A 16 -6.01 -37.20 -11.97
N ILE A 17 -6.75 -36.87 -10.90
CA ILE A 17 -6.56 -35.61 -10.16
C ILE A 17 -5.15 -35.56 -9.56
N ALA A 18 -4.72 -36.63 -8.89
CA ALA A 18 -3.37 -36.70 -8.31
C ALA A 18 -2.29 -36.53 -9.38
N TRP A 19 -2.44 -37.18 -10.54
CA TRP A 19 -1.52 -37.05 -11.67
C TRP A 19 -1.49 -35.63 -12.26
N VAL A 20 -2.65 -34.99 -12.44
CA VAL A 20 -2.72 -33.59 -12.90
C VAL A 20 -2.00 -32.66 -11.92
N LEU A 21 -2.24 -32.84 -10.62
CA LEU A 21 -1.60 -32.03 -9.59
C LEU A 21 -0.08 -32.22 -9.61
N THR A 22 0.42 -33.45 -9.67
CA THR A 22 1.87 -33.73 -9.65
C THR A 22 2.57 -33.36 -10.96
N ALA A 23 1.94 -33.59 -12.11
CA ALA A 23 2.50 -33.25 -13.43
C ALA A 23 2.54 -31.73 -13.66
N SER A 24 1.73 -30.95 -12.95
CA SER A 24 1.74 -29.47 -13.04
C SER A 24 2.81 -28.81 -12.15
N VAL A 25 3.52 -29.59 -11.30
CA VAL A 25 4.57 -29.06 -10.41
C VAL A 25 5.83 -28.72 -11.20
N ALA A 26 6.43 -27.57 -10.90
CA ALA A 26 7.70 -27.16 -11.48
C ALA A 26 8.81 -28.20 -11.25
N GLN A 27 9.50 -28.58 -12.32
CA GLN A 27 10.62 -29.51 -12.27
C GLN A 27 11.84 -28.84 -11.61
N GLN A 28 12.37 -29.44 -10.54
CA GLN A 28 13.53 -28.93 -9.78
C GLN A 28 14.83 -29.72 -10.04
N GLN A 29 14.77 -30.79 -10.82
CA GLN A 29 15.91 -31.67 -11.11
C GLN A 29 15.94 -32.06 -12.58
N GLY A 30 17.14 -32.27 -13.13
CA GLY A 30 17.35 -32.70 -14.50
C GLY A 30 17.84 -31.58 -15.41
N GLU A 31 17.80 -31.85 -16.72
CA GLU A 31 18.28 -30.95 -17.75
C GLU A 31 17.13 -30.54 -18.66
N THR A 32 17.15 -29.29 -19.14
CA THR A 32 16.16 -28.80 -20.10
C THR A 32 16.87 -27.93 -21.13
N VAL A 33 16.61 -28.19 -22.40
CA VAL A 33 17.15 -27.39 -23.51
C VAL A 33 16.15 -26.28 -23.81
N LEU A 34 16.55 -25.03 -23.56
CA LEU A 34 15.70 -23.86 -23.79
C LEU A 34 16.24 -23.07 -24.98
N ALA A 35 15.40 -22.90 -26.01
CA ALA A 35 15.71 -22.04 -27.15
C ALA A 35 15.84 -20.58 -26.67
N GLY A 36 17.00 -19.96 -26.87
CA GLY A 36 17.26 -18.58 -26.49
C GLY A 36 18.32 -18.39 -25.40
N LEU A 37 18.67 -19.45 -24.66
CA LEU A 37 19.86 -19.43 -23.79
C LEU A 37 21.14 -19.41 -24.63
N GLN A 38 22.07 -18.53 -24.28
CA GLN A 38 23.34 -18.39 -24.99
C GLN A 38 24.44 -19.30 -24.45
N SER A 39 24.29 -19.74 -23.19
CA SER A 39 25.25 -20.58 -22.49
C SER A 39 24.53 -21.48 -21.48
N GLN A 40 25.24 -22.50 -20.98
CA GLN A 40 24.74 -23.33 -19.90
C GLN A 40 24.48 -22.50 -18.64
N VAL A 41 23.32 -22.71 -18.03
CA VAL A 41 22.91 -22.13 -16.75
C VAL A 41 22.64 -23.26 -15.76
N THR A 42 23.16 -23.15 -14.55
CA THR A 42 22.89 -24.10 -13.46
C THR A 42 21.93 -23.47 -12.47
N VAL A 43 20.91 -24.21 -12.07
CA VAL A 43 19.95 -23.79 -11.04
C VAL A 43 20.01 -24.77 -9.88
N GLU A 44 20.27 -24.26 -8.69
CA GLU A 44 20.25 -25.04 -7.45
C GLU A 44 19.06 -24.59 -6.59
N PHE A 45 18.27 -25.55 -6.11
CA PHE A 45 17.16 -25.27 -5.19
C PHE A 45 17.55 -25.64 -3.77
N ASP A 46 17.27 -24.76 -2.81
CA ASP A 46 17.43 -25.08 -1.39
C ASP A 46 16.23 -25.88 -0.84
N GLN A 47 16.26 -26.23 0.44
CA GLN A 47 15.20 -26.99 1.12
C GLN A 47 13.82 -26.31 1.11
N TYR A 48 13.77 -25.00 0.80
CA TYR A 48 12.53 -24.23 0.69
C TYR A 48 12.15 -23.97 -0.78
N ALA A 49 12.79 -24.67 -1.72
CA ALA A 49 12.65 -24.48 -3.16
C ALA A 49 13.05 -23.08 -3.64
N THR A 50 13.97 -22.39 -2.94
CA THR A 50 14.52 -21.11 -3.42
C THR A 50 15.56 -21.36 -4.50
N PRO A 51 15.42 -20.84 -5.73
CA PRO A 51 16.41 -21.01 -6.79
C PRO A 51 17.63 -20.11 -6.61
N SER A 52 18.79 -20.70 -6.85
CA SER A 52 20.07 -20.01 -7.06
C SER A 52 20.51 -20.24 -8.50
N ILE A 53 20.41 -19.22 -9.33
CA ILE A 53 20.72 -19.24 -10.76
C ILE A 53 22.18 -18.82 -10.95
N SER A 54 22.98 -19.69 -11.57
CA SER A 54 24.38 -19.43 -11.93
C SER A 54 24.53 -19.43 -13.45
N ALA A 55 24.81 -18.26 -14.02
CA ALA A 55 24.89 -18.04 -15.46
C ALA A 55 26.21 -17.33 -15.87
N THR A 56 26.58 -17.41 -17.14
CA THR A 56 27.75 -16.69 -17.67
C THR A 56 27.45 -15.26 -18.10
N SER A 57 26.16 -14.88 -18.18
CA SER A 57 25.71 -13.56 -18.62
C SER A 57 24.50 -13.07 -17.82
N LYS A 58 24.34 -11.74 -17.73
CA LYS A 58 23.16 -11.10 -17.14
C LYS A 58 21.88 -11.50 -17.90
N THR A 59 21.94 -11.54 -19.23
CA THR A 59 20.82 -11.92 -20.10
C THR A 59 20.32 -13.34 -19.78
N ASP A 60 21.21 -14.32 -19.71
CA ASP A 60 20.83 -15.71 -19.40
C ASP A 60 20.30 -15.86 -17.97
N ALA A 61 20.83 -15.08 -17.02
CA ALA A 61 20.35 -15.05 -15.64
C ALA A 61 18.89 -14.57 -15.56
N PHE A 62 18.55 -13.45 -16.20
CA PHE A 62 17.19 -12.90 -16.21
C PHE A 62 16.23 -13.72 -17.08
N TYR A 63 16.70 -14.31 -18.17
CA TYR A 63 15.94 -15.28 -18.95
C TYR A 63 15.53 -16.48 -18.08
N THR A 64 16.49 -17.07 -17.36
CA THR A 64 16.25 -18.21 -16.49
C THR A 64 15.34 -17.82 -15.31
N GLN A 65 15.50 -16.60 -14.76
CA GLN A 65 14.58 -16.08 -13.75
C GLN A 65 13.13 -16.03 -14.27
N GLY A 66 12.92 -15.56 -15.49
CA GLY A 66 11.59 -15.53 -16.12
C GLY A 66 10.99 -16.92 -16.27
N TYR A 67 11.79 -17.88 -16.74
CA TYR A 67 11.38 -19.27 -16.90
C TYR A 67 10.94 -19.91 -15.57
N LEU A 68 11.76 -19.79 -14.52
CA LEU A 68 11.45 -20.35 -13.19
C LEU A 68 10.28 -19.64 -12.51
N THR A 69 10.18 -18.32 -12.67
CA THR A 69 9.05 -17.58 -12.10
C THR A 69 7.74 -18.04 -12.75
N ALA A 70 7.72 -18.24 -14.07
CA ALA A 70 6.54 -18.75 -14.76
C ALA A 70 6.22 -20.18 -14.35
N SER A 71 7.22 -21.06 -14.22
CA SER A 71 6.98 -22.45 -13.84
C SER A 71 6.29 -22.62 -12.49
N GLU A 72 6.47 -21.66 -11.58
CA GLU A 72 5.85 -21.69 -10.26
C GLU A 72 4.65 -20.75 -10.10
N ARG A 73 4.64 -19.62 -10.82
CA ARG A 73 3.72 -18.48 -10.55
C ARG A 73 2.88 -18.03 -11.74
N LEU A 74 2.87 -18.75 -12.87
CA LEU A 74 2.19 -18.33 -14.09
C LEU A 74 0.73 -17.90 -13.88
N PHE A 75 -0.06 -18.67 -13.12
CA PHE A 75 -1.46 -18.29 -12.86
C PHE A 75 -1.58 -16.99 -12.06
N GLN A 76 -0.76 -16.82 -11.01
CA GLN A 76 -0.69 -15.58 -10.24
C GLN A 76 -0.32 -14.39 -11.14
N MET A 77 0.68 -14.56 -12.01
CA MET A 77 1.13 -13.54 -12.96
C MET A 77 0.03 -13.17 -13.96
N ASP A 78 -0.70 -14.15 -14.51
CA ASP A 78 -1.81 -13.93 -15.44
C ASP A 78 -2.93 -13.12 -14.77
N LEU A 79 -3.30 -13.44 -13.53
CA LEU A 79 -4.27 -12.66 -12.77
C LEU A 79 -3.80 -11.22 -12.52
N MET A 80 -2.51 -11.01 -12.25
CA MET A 80 -1.96 -9.68 -12.00
C MET A 80 -2.00 -8.79 -13.26
N ARG A 81 -1.63 -9.31 -14.44
CA ARG A 81 -1.74 -8.55 -15.69
C ARG A 81 -3.20 -8.27 -16.05
N ARG A 82 -4.10 -9.25 -15.92
CA ARG A 82 -5.54 -9.13 -16.21
C ARG A 82 -6.23 -8.12 -15.31
N LYS A 83 -5.88 -8.09 -14.03
CA LYS A 83 -6.40 -7.10 -13.08
C LYS A 83 -6.03 -5.68 -13.50
N ALA A 84 -4.79 -5.47 -13.96
CA ALA A 84 -4.30 -4.17 -14.37
C ALA A 84 -4.90 -3.72 -15.70
N SER A 85 -5.00 -4.63 -16.68
CA SER A 85 -5.55 -4.36 -18.02
C SER A 85 -7.09 -4.28 -18.03
N GLY A 86 -7.76 -4.79 -16.99
CA GLY A 86 -9.22 -4.86 -16.93
C GLY A 86 -9.77 -5.98 -17.80
N GLN A 87 -9.30 -7.20 -17.55
CA GLN A 87 -9.61 -8.44 -18.28
C GLN A 87 -9.93 -9.62 -17.35
N LEU A 88 -10.32 -9.37 -16.10
CA LEU A 88 -10.68 -10.44 -15.17
C LEU A 88 -12.06 -11.03 -15.49
N SER A 89 -12.97 -10.26 -16.07
CA SER A 89 -14.31 -10.69 -16.47
C SER A 89 -14.32 -11.68 -17.63
N GLU A 90 -13.26 -11.71 -18.44
CA GLU A 90 -13.00 -12.79 -19.42
C GLU A 90 -12.92 -14.18 -18.75
N VAL A 91 -12.48 -14.23 -17.49
CA VAL A 91 -12.25 -15.47 -16.72
C VAL A 91 -13.33 -15.71 -15.65
N PHE A 92 -13.76 -14.64 -14.96
CA PHE A 92 -14.66 -14.70 -13.81
C PHE A 92 -16.07 -14.15 -14.09
N GLY A 93 -16.35 -13.74 -15.33
CA GLY A 93 -17.64 -13.20 -15.75
C GLY A 93 -18.01 -11.90 -15.04
N ASN A 94 -19.32 -11.68 -14.91
CA ASN A 94 -19.90 -10.44 -14.41
C ASN A 94 -19.42 -10.03 -13.00
N LYS A 95 -18.99 -10.99 -12.15
CA LYS A 95 -18.45 -10.68 -10.81
C LYS A 95 -17.21 -9.78 -10.86
N ALA A 96 -16.40 -9.89 -11.92
CA ALA A 96 -15.19 -9.09 -12.10
C ALA A 96 -15.41 -7.83 -12.95
N LEU A 97 -16.53 -7.73 -13.68
CA LEU A 97 -16.81 -6.63 -14.60
C LEU A 97 -16.72 -5.23 -13.96
N PRO A 98 -17.24 -4.97 -12.74
CA PRO A 98 -17.10 -3.64 -12.12
C PRO A 98 -15.64 -3.22 -11.89
N LEU A 99 -14.77 -4.20 -11.60
CA LEU A 99 -13.34 -3.96 -11.40
C LEU A 99 -12.65 -3.67 -12.74
N ASP A 100 -12.99 -4.41 -13.78
CA ASP A 100 -12.47 -4.21 -15.13
C ASP A 100 -12.87 -2.85 -15.69
N ILE A 101 -14.14 -2.46 -15.58
CA ILE A 101 -14.63 -1.13 -16.00
C ILE A 101 -13.80 -0.03 -15.34
N MET A 102 -13.52 -0.14 -14.04
CA MET A 102 -12.68 0.83 -13.33
C MET A 102 -11.24 0.90 -13.88
N HIS A 103 -10.60 -0.24 -14.19
CA HIS A 103 -9.22 -0.25 -14.72
C HIS A 103 -9.15 0.20 -16.18
N ARG A 104 -10.18 -0.11 -16.99
CA ARG A 104 -10.32 0.40 -18.36
C ARG A 104 -10.44 1.92 -18.39
N HIS A 105 -11.20 2.52 -17.48
CA HIS A 105 -11.25 3.98 -17.35
C HIS A 105 -9.89 4.58 -16.96
N LEU A 106 -9.07 3.89 -16.17
CA LEU A 106 -7.72 4.35 -15.83
C LEU A 106 -6.73 4.23 -17.01
N GLY A 107 -6.99 3.38 -17.99
CA GLY A 107 -6.17 3.27 -19.20
C GLY A 107 -4.77 2.68 -18.96
N PHE A 108 -4.63 1.74 -18.02
CA PHE A 108 -3.34 1.13 -17.68
C PHE A 108 -2.71 0.36 -18.85
N GLN A 109 -3.50 -0.30 -19.69
CA GLN A 109 -3.03 -0.95 -20.91
C GLN A 109 -2.25 0.02 -21.80
N LYS A 110 -2.87 1.16 -22.15
CA LYS A 110 -2.23 2.16 -23.00
C LYS A 110 -1.01 2.81 -22.33
N THR A 111 -1.08 2.99 -21.02
CA THR A 111 0.04 3.50 -20.23
C THR A 111 1.24 2.56 -20.29
N ALA A 112 1.02 1.25 -20.13
CA ALA A 112 2.06 0.23 -20.20
C ALA A 112 2.74 0.19 -21.58
N GLU A 113 1.97 0.24 -22.67
CA GLU A 113 2.51 0.32 -24.04
C GLU A 113 3.43 1.53 -24.22
N ASN A 114 2.99 2.71 -23.77
CA ASN A 114 3.78 3.94 -23.89
C ASN A 114 5.08 3.86 -23.08
N ILE A 115 5.05 3.24 -21.90
CA ILE A 115 6.24 3.02 -21.07
C ILE A 115 7.23 2.11 -21.78
N VAL A 116 6.80 0.96 -22.32
CA VAL A 116 7.68 0.01 -23.02
C VAL A 116 8.41 0.70 -24.18
N VAL A 117 7.70 1.51 -24.98
CA VAL A 117 8.29 2.28 -26.08
C VAL A 117 9.35 3.27 -25.57
N ALA A 118 9.10 3.90 -24.43
CA ALA A 118 9.98 4.90 -23.84
C ALA A 118 11.18 4.33 -23.05
N LEU A 119 11.20 3.02 -22.76
CA LEU A 119 12.28 2.41 -21.98
C LEU A 119 13.65 2.60 -22.66
N PRO A 120 14.72 2.85 -21.90
CA PRO A 120 16.09 2.77 -22.40
C PRO A 120 16.43 1.39 -22.99
N LYS A 121 17.42 1.34 -23.90
CA LYS A 121 17.79 0.11 -24.63
C LYS A 121 18.23 -1.02 -23.70
N ASP A 122 19.05 -0.72 -22.71
CA ASP A 122 19.51 -1.66 -21.68
C ASP A 122 18.36 -2.24 -20.87
N GLN A 123 17.38 -1.40 -20.51
CA GLN A 123 16.18 -1.83 -19.79
C GLN A 123 15.27 -2.73 -20.64
N ARG A 124 15.07 -2.39 -21.93
CA ARG A 124 14.34 -3.27 -22.86
C ARG A 124 15.03 -4.61 -23.06
N GLN A 125 16.35 -4.67 -23.11
CA GLN A 125 17.09 -5.93 -23.26
C GLN A 125 16.85 -6.87 -22.08
N ILE A 126 16.87 -6.36 -20.84
CA ILE A 126 16.59 -7.16 -19.64
C ILE A 126 15.13 -7.61 -19.62
N LEU A 127 14.19 -6.71 -19.94
CA LEU A 127 12.77 -7.03 -20.04
C LEU A 127 12.50 -8.13 -21.09
N HIS A 128 13.12 -7.99 -22.25
CA HIS A 128 13.02 -8.97 -23.32
C HIS A 128 13.54 -10.35 -22.89
N ALA A 129 14.71 -10.40 -22.26
CA ALA A 129 15.29 -11.67 -21.77
C ALA A 129 14.33 -12.39 -20.80
N TYR A 130 13.80 -11.65 -19.82
CA TYR A 130 12.87 -12.19 -18.83
C TYR A 130 11.55 -12.67 -19.45
N THR A 131 10.96 -11.88 -20.35
CA THR A 131 9.71 -12.27 -21.03
C THR A 131 9.90 -13.44 -22.00
N ALA A 132 11.05 -13.52 -22.68
CA ALA A 132 11.41 -14.69 -23.48
C ALA A 132 11.52 -15.96 -22.61
N GLY A 133 12.07 -15.86 -21.40
CA GLY A 133 12.11 -16.95 -20.44
C GLY A 133 10.72 -17.43 -20.01
N ILE A 134 9.80 -16.51 -19.70
CA ILE A 134 8.39 -16.83 -19.40
C ILE A 134 7.75 -17.59 -20.56
N ASN A 135 7.92 -17.07 -21.78
CA ASN A 135 7.33 -17.68 -22.98
C ASN A 135 7.95 -19.03 -23.32
N ALA A 136 9.23 -19.24 -23.00
CA ALA A 136 9.86 -20.54 -23.13
C ALA A 136 9.25 -21.57 -22.18
N TYR A 137 8.85 -21.18 -20.96
CA TYR A 137 8.08 -22.07 -20.10
C TYR A 137 6.71 -22.38 -20.71
N LEU A 138 5.96 -21.35 -21.14
CA LEU A 138 4.65 -21.53 -21.77
C LEU A 138 4.68 -22.47 -22.99
N HIS A 139 5.76 -22.41 -23.78
CA HIS A 139 5.94 -23.28 -24.95
C HIS A 139 6.26 -24.74 -24.58
N ASN A 140 7.05 -24.96 -23.53
CA ASN A 140 7.51 -26.29 -23.12
C ASN A 140 6.59 -26.98 -22.11
N ALA A 141 5.68 -26.25 -21.46
CA ALA A 141 4.77 -26.79 -20.47
C ALA A 141 3.81 -27.82 -21.10
N THR A 142 3.90 -29.07 -20.64
CA THR A 142 2.99 -30.15 -21.07
C THR A 142 1.64 -30.05 -20.38
N LEU A 143 1.61 -29.54 -19.15
CA LEU A 143 0.41 -29.29 -18.37
C LEU A 143 0.55 -27.96 -17.62
N LEU A 144 -0.45 -27.09 -17.77
CA LEU A 144 -0.50 -25.84 -17.01
C LEU A 144 -1.03 -26.06 -15.60
N ALA A 145 -0.88 -25.03 -14.76
CA ALA A 145 -1.39 -25.01 -13.40
C ALA A 145 -2.89 -25.41 -13.36
N PRO A 146 -3.34 -26.19 -12.34
CA PRO A 146 -4.70 -26.72 -12.26
C PRO A 146 -5.81 -25.67 -12.32
N GLU A 147 -5.52 -24.43 -11.93
CA GLU A 147 -6.43 -23.31 -11.98
C GLU A 147 -6.85 -22.98 -13.42
N PHE A 148 -5.94 -23.05 -14.39
CA PHE A 148 -6.25 -22.85 -15.81
C PHE A 148 -7.20 -23.93 -16.33
N LEU A 149 -6.95 -25.20 -15.97
CA LEU A 149 -7.80 -26.33 -16.34
C LEU A 149 -9.20 -26.19 -15.72
N THR A 150 -9.27 -25.81 -14.44
CA THR A 150 -10.51 -25.64 -13.69
C THR A 150 -11.36 -24.48 -14.23
N LEU A 151 -10.70 -23.37 -14.59
CA LEU A 151 -11.37 -22.20 -15.16
C LEU A 151 -11.64 -22.35 -16.66
N GLY A 152 -11.06 -23.36 -17.32
CA GLY A 152 -11.30 -23.72 -18.70
C GLY A 152 -10.75 -22.71 -19.71
N TYR A 153 -9.57 -22.14 -19.45
CA TYR A 153 -8.91 -21.21 -20.37
C TYR A 153 -7.40 -21.43 -20.43
N GLN A 154 -6.79 -20.93 -21.51
CA GLN A 154 -5.33 -20.92 -21.71
C GLN A 154 -4.82 -19.47 -21.62
N PRO A 155 -3.69 -19.21 -20.94
CA PRO A 155 -3.11 -17.87 -20.90
C PRO A 155 -2.48 -17.51 -22.26
N GLU A 156 -2.64 -16.26 -22.67
CA GLU A 156 -1.95 -15.70 -23.83
C GLU A 156 -0.44 -15.61 -23.59
N PRO A 157 0.41 -15.64 -24.64
CA PRO A 157 1.84 -15.37 -24.52
C PRO A 157 2.12 -14.08 -23.75
N TRP A 158 3.15 -14.10 -22.91
CA TRP A 158 3.53 -12.98 -22.07
C TRP A 158 4.22 -11.90 -22.90
N GLN A 159 3.67 -10.68 -22.88
CA GLN A 159 4.24 -9.52 -23.57
C GLN A 159 5.05 -8.66 -22.61
N GLU A 160 6.00 -7.88 -23.12
CA GLU A 160 6.76 -6.90 -22.33
C GLU A 160 5.84 -5.89 -21.61
N THR A 161 4.69 -5.57 -22.22
CA THR A 161 3.64 -4.74 -21.62
C THR A 161 3.02 -5.37 -20.38
N ASP A 162 2.95 -6.69 -20.29
CA ASP A 162 2.36 -7.41 -19.15
C ASP A 162 3.20 -7.23 -17.88
N SER A 163 4.52 -7.19 -18.03
CA SER A 163 5.42 -6.84 -16.94
C SER A 163 5.20 -5.41 -16.45
N ILE A 164 5.01 -4.45 -17.35
CA ILE A 164 4.70 -3.08 -16.95
C ILE A 164 3.32 -2.99 -16.29
N LEU A 165 2.32 -3.73 -16.76
CA LEU A 165 1.01 -3.83 -16.11
C LEU A 165 1.11 -4.35 -14.67
N VAL A 166 1.95 -5.35 -14.42
CA VAL A 166 2.27 -5.83 -13.07
C VAL A 166 2.83 -4.70 -12.20
N SER A 167 3.77 -3.90 -12.74
CA SER A 167 4.31 -2.72 -12.05
C SER A 167 3.23 -1.66 -11.75
N LEU A 168 2.36 -1.35 -12.71
CA LEU A 168 1.27 -0.38 -12.54
C LEU A 168 0.25 -0.84 -11.47
N ASN A 169 -0.04 -2.13 -11.40
CA ASN A 169 -0.89 -2.70 -10.36
C ASN A 169 -0.25 -2.53 -8.97
N MET A 170 1.07 -2.75 -8.85
CA MET A 170 1.82 -2.52 -7.61
C MET A 170 1.83 -1.03 -7.23
N PHE A 171 2.05 -0.14 -8.20
CA PHE A 171 2.00 1.31 -8.00
C PHE A 171 0.63 1.75 -7.47
N LYS A 172 -0.44 1.22 -8.04
CA LYS A 172 -1.80 1.50 -7.58
C LYS A 172 -2.07 0.95 -6.19
N LEU A 173 -1.55 -0.23 -5.85
CA LEU A 173 -1.71 -0.80 -4.51
C LEU A 173 -1.08 0.11 -3.42
N LEU A 174 0.06 0.72 -3.71
CA LEU A 174 0.85 1.45 -2.72
C LEU A 174 0.53 2.96 -2.66
N ASN A 175 0.24 3.61 -3.79
CA ASN A 175 0.10 5.07 -3.86
C ASN A 175 -1.24 5.58 -4.40
N HIS A 176 -2.29 4.75 -4.46
CA HIS A 176 -3.63 5.25 -4.80
C HIS A 176 -4.28 5.99 -3.61
N ASN A 177 -4.05 7.30 -3.54
CA ASN A 177 -4.50 8.16 -2.45
C ASN A 177 -5.73 9.05 -2.82
N ALA A 178 -6.41 8.80 -3.95
CA ALA A 178 -7.58 9.58 -4.40
C ALA A 178 -8.68 9.72 -3.34
N ALA A 179 -8.84 8.71 -2.48
CA ALA A 179 -9.78 8.76 -1.36
C ALA A 179 -9.39 9.87 -0.35
N ASN A 180 -8.08 10.10 -0.13
CA ASN A 180 -7.55 11.15 0.74
C ASN A 180 -7.99 12.53 0.28
N GLU A 181 -7.68 12.85 -0.97
CA GLU A 181 -8.01 14.14 -1.54
C GLU A 181 -9.52 14.35 -1.64
N ARG A 182 -10.29 13.31 -2.02
CA ARG A 182 -11.76 13.35 -1.97
C ARG A 182 -12.28 13.71 -0.58
N MET A 183 -11.80 13.02 0.46
CA MET A 183 -12.24 13.26 1.84
C MET A 183 -11.95 14.71 2.25
N LEU A 184 -10.72 15.19 2.05
CA LEU A 184 -10.33 16.55 2.42
C LEU A 184 -11.07 17.60 1.58
N THR A 185 -11.36 17.33 0.31
CA THR A 185 -12.17 18.21 -0.55
C THR A 185 -13.58 18.38 0.00
N ILE A 186 -14.23 17.26 0.36
CA ILE A 186 -15.59 17.28 0.91
C ILE A 186 -15.60 17.95 2.29
N MET A 187 -14.62 17.64 3.15
CA MET A 187 -14.49 18.29 4.45
C MET A 187 -14.27 19.79 4.31
N LYS A 188 -13.39 20.25 3.42
CA LYS A 188 -13.15 21.67 3.17
C LYS A 188 -14.39 22.41 2.67
N GLN A 189 -15.25 21.74 1.90
CA GLN A 189 -16.48 22.32 1.37
C GLN A 189 -17.58 22.47 2.43
N VAL A 190 -17.63 21.56 3.40
CA VAL A 190 -18.78 21.41 4.31
C VAL A 190 -18.47 21.82 5.74
N MET A 191 -17.23 21.64 6.20
CA MET A 191 -16.85 21.82 7.60
C MET A 191 -16.25 23.19 7.88
N PRO A 192 -16.48 23.72 9.10
CA PRO A 192 -15.64 24.78 9.64
C PRO A 192 -14.16 24.40 9.63
N SER A 193 -13.27 25.37 9.36
CA SER A 193 -11.84 25.12 9.17
C SER A 193 -11.16 24.55 10.42
N ASP A 194 -11.59 24.99 11.61
CA ASP A 194 -11.09 24.51 12.90
C ASP A 194 -11.44 23.03 13.14
N ILE A 195 -12.66 22.60 12.77
CA ILE A 195 -13.08 21.19 12.81
C ILE A 195 -12.25 20.35 11.85
N MET A 196 -12.05 20.82 10.61
CA MET A 196 -11.24 20.10 9.63
C MET A 196 -9.81 19.93 10.15
N VAL A 197 -9.16 21.00 10.62
CA VAL A 197 -7.80 20.94 11.18
C VAL A 197 -7.73 20.00 12.38
N PHE A 198 -8.71 20.05 13.29
CA PHE A 198 -8.77 19.18 14.46
C PHE A 198 -8.90 17.70 14.08
N LEU A 199 -9.78 17.38 13.13
CA LEU A 199 -9.99 16.00 12.68
C LEU A 199 -8.85 15.48 11.79
N THR A 200 -8.08 16.35 11.13
CA THR A 200 -6.97 15.92 10.26
C THR A 200 -5.61 16.43 10.75
N PRO A 201 -5.15 16.03 11.95
CA PRO A 201 -3.88 16.49 12.48
C PRO A 201 -2.73 15.98 11.63
N LYS A 202 -1.79 16.87 11.32
CA LYS A 202 -0.62 16.56 10.48
C LYS A 202 0.38 15.64 11.19
N ASN A 203 0.43 15.69 12.53
CA ASN A 203 1.38 14.97 13.36
C ASN A 203 0.69 14.32 14.58
N ASP A 204 1.43 13.50 15.32
CA ASP A 204 1.00 12.88 16.58
C ASP A 204 2.17 12.84 17.58
N SER A 205 1.86 12.59 18.85
CA SER A 205 2.84 12.62 19.95
C SER A 205 3.97 11.59 19.80
N TYR A 206 3.75 10.51 19.05
CA TYR A 206 4.76 9.50 18.81
C TYR A 206 5.68 9.91 17.65
N ASN A 207 5.09 10.35 16.53
CA ASN A 207 5.84 10.72 15.33
C ASN A 207 6.75 11.95 15.59
N ALA A 208 6.33 12.88 16.44
CA ALA A 208 7.14 14.04 16.85
C ALA A 208 8.51 13.67 17.47
N GLN A 209 8.71 12.42 17.91
CA GLN A 209 9.93 11.95 18.58
C GLN A 209 10.87 11.13 17.69
N VAL A 210 10.49 10.87 16.43
CA VAL A 210 11.15 9.87 15.57
C VAL A 210 11.40 10.36 14.14
N PHE A 211 11.59 11.66 13.95
CA PHE A 211 12.12 12.16 12.68
C PHE A 211 13.57 11.71 12.49
N LEU A 212 13.91 11.36 11.25
CA LEU A 212 15.29 11.09 10.81
C LEU A 212 16.06 12.39 10.57
N SER A 213 15.35 13.46 10.18
CA SER A 213 15.93 14.78 9.97
C SER A 213 14.93 15.88 10.33
N GLY A 214 15.45 16.90 11.01
CA GLY A 214 14.69 18.01 11.58
C GLY A 214 13.89 17.62 12.83
N THR A 215 13.19 18.61 13.40
CA THR A 215 12.33 18.43 14.57
C THR A 215 11.03 19.20 14.40
N GLU A 216 9.95 18.69 15.00
CA GLU A 216 8.69 19.43 15.11
C GLU A 216 8.15 19.28 16.52
N ILE A 217 7.76 20.40 17.13
CA ILE A 217 7.04 20.38 18.40
C ILE A 217 5.56 20.17 18.06
N PHE A 218 4.98 19.10 18.60
CA PHE A 218 3.55 18.82 18.49
C PHE A 218 2.90 18.91 19.87
N VAL A 219 2.05 19.92 20.06
CA VAL A 219 1.24 20.08 21.27
C VAL A 219 -0.22 20.01 20.85
N ALA A 220 -0.96 19.09 21.46
CA ALA A 220 -2.41 19.01 21.32
C ALA A 220 -3.00 18.81 22.71
N ASP A 221 -3.86 19.75 23.10
CA ASP A 221 -4.41 19.90 24.45
C ASP A 221 -5.90 20.28 24.39
N GLU A 222 -6.47 20.66 25.53
CA GLU A 222 -7.88 21.07 25.62
C GLU A 222 -8.23 22.21 24.68
N LYS A 223 -7.33 23.20 24.55
CA LYS A 223 -7.52 24.40 23.71
C LYS A 223 -7.54 24.07 22.22
N SER A 224 -7.02 22.90 21.86
CA SER A 224 -7.04 22.40 20.49
C SER A 224 -8.44 21.90 20.08
N ILE A 225 -9.36 21.68 21.03
CA ILE A 225 -10.71 21.19 20.75
C ILE A 225 -11.61 22.36 20.32
N PRO A 226 -12.20 22.35 19.11
CA PRO A 226 -13.12 23.39 18.63
C PRO A 226 -14.53 23.22 19.22
N VAL A 227 -14.67 23.48 20.52
CA VAL A 227 -15.88 23.19 21.32
C VAL A 227 -17.14 23.79 20.71
N GLU A 228 -17.13 25.07 20.35
CA GLU A 228 -18.30 25.76 19.82
C GLU A 228 -18.78 25.16 18.49
N ALA A 229 -17.84 24.86 17.58
CA ALA A 229 -18.17 24.28 16.29
C ALA A 229 -18.67 22.83 16.43
N LEU A 230 -18.08 22.02 17.32
CA LEU A 230 -18.57 20.66 17.61
C LEU A 230 -19.96 20.68 18.25
N ARG A 231 -20.24 21.61 19.18
CA ARG A 231 -21.57 21.78 19.80
C ARG A 231 -22.63 22.05 18.74
N LYS A 232 -22.35 22.94 17.79
CA LYS A 232 -23.27 23.26 16.67
C LYS A 232 -23.55 22.04 15.79
N ILE A 233 -22.52 21.26 15.44
CA ILE A 233 -22.69 20.04 14.63
C ILE A 233 -23.55 19.02 15.39
N ASN A 234 -23.30 18.82 16.70
CA ASN A 234 -24.09 17.92 17.52
C ASN A 234 -25.57 18.35 17.57
N GLN A 235 -25.86 19.64 17.71
CA GLN A 235 -27.22 20.18 17.67
C GLN A 235 -27.91 19.90 16.32
N GLN A 236 -27.19 20.07 15.21
CA GLN A 236 -27.72 19.79 13.87
C GLN A 236 -27.98 18.30 13.62
N ASN A 237 -27.21 17.42 14.26
CA ASN A 237 -27.31 15.97 14.07
C ASN A 237 -28.17 15.25 15.12
N GLN A 238 -28.88 15.99 16.01
CA GLN A 238 -29.67 15.42 17.12
C GLN A 238 -30.67 14.33 16.72
N HIS A 239 -31.21 14.37 15.49
CA HIS A 239 -32.22 13.43 15.01
C HIS A 239 -31.71 12.43 13.97
N GLN A 240 -30.40 12.40 13.70
CA GLN A 240 -29.83 11.52 12.68
C GLN A 240 -29.37 10.19 13.29
N ALA A 241 -29.65 9.09 12.59
CA ALA A 241 -29.15 7.77 12.98
C ALA A 241 -27.62 7.72 12.88
N ALA A 242 -26.97 6.95 13.75
CA ALA A 242 -25.54 6.71 13.64
C ALA A 242 -25.24 5.93 12.35
N ILE A 243 -24.28 6.43 11.57
CA ILE A 243 -23.79 5.81 10.34
C ILE A 243 -22.31 5.52 10.54
N ASN A 244 -21.84 4.34 10.13
CA ASN A 244 -20.40 4.06 10.10
C ASN A 244 -19.76 4.76 8.89
N LEU A 245 -18.98 5.82 9.14
CA LEU A 245 -18.29 6.60 8.11
C LEU A 245 -16.79 6.34 8.06
N LEU A 246 -16.24 5.67 9.07
CA LEU A 246 -14.86 5.24 9.06
C LEU A 246 -14.77 4.01 8.17
N GLN A 247 -13.83 4.04 7.24
CA GLN A 247 -13.55 2.84 6.47
C GLN A 247 -12.55 1.99 7.26
N ASP A 248 -13.03 0.85 7.75
CA ASP A 248 -12.14 -0.17 8.28
C ASP A 248 -11.39 -0.79 7.11
N SER A 249 -10.08 -0.55 7.02
CA SER A 249 -9.27 -1.26 6.06
C SER A 249 -9.05 -2.66 6.61
N SER A 250 -9.93 -3.60 6.24
CA SER A 250 -9.84 -5.02 6.61
C SER A 250 -8.52 -5.69 6.22
N VAL A 251 -7.66 -4.99 5.45
CA VAL A 251 -6.26 -5.34 5.24
C VAL A 251 -5.39 -4.11 5.50
N SER A 252 -4.64 -4.12 6.61
CA SER A 252 -3.67 -3.09 6.93
C SER A 252 -2.42 -3.28 6.07
N ILE A 253 -2.24 -2.44 5.04
CA ILE A 253 -0.98 -2.33 4.31
C ILE A 253 -0.02 -1.47 5.14
N GLY A 254 1.11 -2.05 5.51
CA GLY A 254 2.14 -1.42 6.31
C GLY A 254 3.52 -1.91 5.91
N SER A 255 4.55 -1.35 6.51
CA SER A 255 5.89 -1.92 6.48
C SER A 255 6.69 -1.37 7.64
N ASN A 256 7.69 -2.11 8.08
CA ASN A 256 8.73 -1.61 8.94
C ASN A 256 10.10 -1.79 8.27
N GLN A 257 11.00 -0.87 8.60
CA GLN A 257 12.39 -0.97 8.18
C GLN A 257 13.27 -0.22 9.17
N TRP A 258 14.45 -0.77 9.45
CA TRP A 258 15.48 -0.08 10.21
C TRP A 258 16.87 -0.56 9.83
N ALA A 259 17.86 0.31 10.01
CA ALA A 259 19.26 0.01 9.83
C ALA A 259 20.09 0.61 10.96
N THR A 260 21.22 -0.03 11.26
CA THR A 260 22.17 0.44 12.26
C THR A 260 23.59 0.07 11.84
N ASN A 261 24.54 0.94 12.17
CA ASN A 261 25.97 0.66 12.09
C ASN A 261 26.60 0.41 13.47
N LYS A 262 25.77 0.30 14.51
CA LYS A 262 26.19 -0.02 15.88
C LYS A 262 26.38 -1.53 16.06
N THR A 263 27.32 -2.12 15.33
CA THR A 263 27.69 -3.54 15.48
C THR A 263 29.10 -3.67 16.04
N GLU A 264 29.44 -4.82 16.63
CA GLU A 264 30.78 -5.06 17.18
C GLU A 264 31.89 -5.00 16.11
N ASP A 265 31.55 -5.34 14.87
CA ASP A 265 32.49 -5.44 13.74
C ASP A 265 32.43 -4.26 12.77
N GLY A 266 31.65 -3.22 13.10
CA GLY A 266 31.50 -2.00 12.30
C GLY A 266 30.70 -2.15 11.00
N ARG A 267 30.16 -3.34 10.68
CA ARG A 267 29.31 -3.53 9.51
C ARG A 267 27.91 -2.97 9.73
N ALA A 268 27.32 -2.38 8.69
CA ALA A 268 25.93 -1.97 8.74
C ALA A 268 25.01 -3.20 8.59
N ILE A 269 23.95 -3.23 9.37
CA ILE A 269 22.90 -4.26 9.29
C ILE A 269 21.54 -3.60 9.10
N ILE A 270 20.70 -4.24 8.29
CA ILE A 270 19.35 -3.77 7.93
C ILE A 270 18.33 -4.88 8.18
N ALA A 271 17.15 -4.48 8.66
CA ALA A 271 15.96 -5.32 8.70
C ALA A 271 14.85 -4.66 7.89
N ASN A 272 14.19 -5.45 7.03
CA ASN A 272 13.05 -4.99 6.24
C ASN A 272 11.89 -5.99 6.37
N ASP A 273 10.69 -5.45 6.56
CA ASP A 273 9.49 -6.21 6.88
C ASP A 273 8.27 -5.54 6.19
N MET A 274 7.96 -5.98 4.97
CA MET A 274 6.91 -5.39 4.14
C MET A 274 5.55 -6.11 4.37
N HIS A 275 4.57 -5.40 4.93
CA HIS A 275 3.23 -5.92 5.24
C HIS A 275 2.25 -5.67 4.09
N LEU A 276 2.07 -6.70 3.27
CA LEU A 276 1.09 -6.73 2.20
C LEU A 276 0.00 -7.78 2.53
N PRO A 277 -1.15 -7.76 1.82
CA PRO A 277 -2.20 -8.76 2.04
C PRO A 277 -1.64 -10.19 1.99
N LEU A 278 -1.97 -11.00 3.00
CA LEU A 278 -1.62 -12.42 3.00
C LEU A 278 -2.40 -13.13 1.90
N ALA A 279 -1.68 -13.85 1.05
CA ALA A 279 -2.23 -14.61 -0.07
C ALA A 279 -1.49 -15.93 -0.22
N VAL A 280 -2.14 -16.91 -0.87
CA VAL A 280 -1.52 -18.17 -1.27
C VAL A 280 -1.66 -18.29 -2.80
N PRO A 281 -0.55 -18.31 -3.55
CA PRO A 281 0.83 -18.11 -3.09
C PRO A 281 1.06 -16.68 -2.59
N ASN A 282 2.06 -16.50 -1.71
CA ASN A 282 2.43 -15.17 -1.23
C ASN A 282 2.99 -14.32 -2.38
N LEU A 283 3.02 -12.99 -2.22
CA LEU A 283 3.34 -12.09 -3.34
C LEU A 283 4.80 -12.16 -3.82
N TRP A 284 5.74 -12.41 -2.91
CA TRP A 284 7.16 -12.28 -3.20
C TRP A 284 7.75 -13.60 -3.72
N TYR A 285 8.68 -13.50 -4.66
CA TYR A 285 9.44 -14.63 -5.20
C TYR A 285 10.91 -14.49 -4.85
N GLN A 286 11.40 -15.37 -3.99
CA GLN A 286 12.78 -15.35 -3.53
C GLN A 286 13.68 -16.01 -4.57
N ALA A 287 14.82 -15.39 -4.88
CA ALA A 287 15.80 -15.97 -5.80
C ALA A 287 17.21 -15.42 -5.55
N ARG A 288 18.22 -16.12 -6.06
CA ARG A 288 19.59 -15.64 -6.18
C ARG A 288 20.03 -15.67 -7.63
N LEU A 289 20.71 -14.63 -8.09
CA LEU A 289 21.30 -14.53 -9.43
C LEU A 289 22.80 -14.33 -9.30
N ASN A 290 23.58 -15.24 -9.87
CA ASN A 290 25.03 -15.21 -9.92
C ASN A 290 25.48 -15.19 -11.38
N TYR A 291 26.30 -14.21 -11.73
CA TYR A 291 26.95 -14.09 -13.03
C TYR A 291 28.27 -13.31 -12.85
N PRO A 292 29.16 -13.22 -13.86
CA PRO A 292 30.51 -12.70 -13.64
C PRO A 292 30.54 -11.34 -12.92
N GLY A 293 31.15 -11.33 -11.72
CA GLY A 293 31.29 -10.13 -10.88
C GLY A 293 30.03 -9.70 -10.11
N VAL A 294 28.94 -10.47 -10.17
CA VAL A 294 27.66 -10.13 -9.55
C VAL A 294 27.09 -11.31 -8.77
N SER A 295 26.59 -11.02 -7.57
CA SER A 295 25.76 -11.93 -6.78
C SER A 295 24.60 -11.13 -6.19
N LEU A 296 23.40 -11.31 -6.72
CA LEU A 296 22.16 -10.73 -6.20
C LEU A 296 21.40 -11.78 -5.40
N SER A 297 20.92 -11.43 -4.21
CA SER A 297 20.07 -12.29 -3.38
C SER A 297 18.94 -11.47 -2.77
N GLY A 298 17.71 -11.92 -2.91
CA GLY A 298 16.56 -11.19 -2.38
C GLY A 298 15.23 -11.71 -2.86
N ILE A 299 14.25 -10.81 -2.89
CA ILE A 299 12.90 -11.06 -3.37
C ILE A 299 12.58 -10.21 -4.59
N SER A 300 11.85 -10.80 -5.52
CA SER A 300 11.34 -10.20 -6.75
C SER A 300 9.82 -10.21 -6.76
N LEU A 301 9.22 -9.37 -7.61
CA LEU A 301 7.79 -9.41 -7.89
C LEU A 301 7.57 -10.29 -9.14
N PRO A 302 6.78 -11.38 -9.07
CA PRO A 302 6.48 -12.20 -10.24
C PRO A 302 5.96 -11.37 -11.41
N GLY A 303 6.60 -11.48 -12.57
CA GLY A 303 6.32 -10.66 -13.74
C GLY A 303 7.26 -9.48 -13.95
N LEU A 304 8.21 -9.22 -13.05
CA LEU A 304 9.22 -8.15 -13.20
C LEU A 304 10.66 -8.65 -13.08
N PRO A 305 11.59 -8.22 -13.96
CA PRO A 305 13.01 -8.58 -13.90
C PRO A 305 13.80 -7.70 -12.94
N MET A 306 13.39 -7.63 -11.68
CA MET A 306 14.05 -6.79 -10.66
C MET A 306 14.09 -7.49 -9.30
N MET A 307 15.24 -7.39 -8.62
CA MET A 307 15.34 -7.69 -7.20
C MET A 307 14.78 -6.51 -6.42
N ILE A 308 13.55 -6.65 -5.93
CA ILE A 308 12.83 -5.59 -5.24
C ILE A 308 13.56 -5.26 -3.96
N ALA A 309 13.71 -6.18 -3.01
CA ALA A 309 14.49 -6.00 -1.78
C ALA A 309 15.53 -7.11 -1.63
N GLY A 310 16.72 -6.81 -1.10
CA GLY A 310 17.80 -7.78 -1.05
C GLY A 310 19.18 -7.16 -0.82
N SER A 311 20.20 -7.86 -1.32
CA SER A 311 21.59 -7.40 -1.32
C SER A 311 22.33 -7.86 -2.57
N ASN A 312 23.35 -7.09 -2.94
CA ASN A 312 24.29 -7.39 -4.03
C ASN A 312 25.73 -7.65 -3.51
N GLN A 313 25.88 -8.00 -2.22
CA GLN A 313 27.14 -8.10 -1.45
C GLN A 313 27.83 -6.77 -1.10
N HIS A 314 27.54 -5.69 -1.82
CA HIS A 314 28.09 -4.36 -1.55
C HIS A 314 27.13 -3.51 -0.74
N VAL A 315 25.85 -3.53 -1.10
CA VAL A 315 24.76 -2.79 -0.49
C VAL A 315 23.60 -3.76 -0.24
N ALA A 316 22.88 -3.54 0.85
CA ALA A 316 21.60 -4.15 1.17
C ALA A 316 20.52 -3.06 1.24
N TRP A 317 19.32 -3.38 0.80
CA TRP A 317 18.22 -2.41 0.68
C TRP A 317 16.87 -3.06 0.96
N GLY A 318 15.91 -2.21 1.31
CA GLY A 318 14.49 -2.59 1.45
C GLY A 318 13.60 -1.35 1.41
N PHE A 319 12.30 -1.54 1.61
CA PHE A 319 11.34 -0.43 1.47
C PHE A 319 10.31 -0.37 2.58
N THR A 320 9.81 0.84 2.79
CA THR A 320 8.47 1.06 3.34
C THR A 320 7.72 2.05 2.48
N ASP A 321 6.39 2.00 2.49
CA ASP A 321 5.56 3.01 1.82
C ASP A 321 5.79 4.42 2.42
N ALA A 322 6.14 5.38 1.56
CA ALA A 322 6.39 6.78 1.92
C ALA A 322 5.09 7.59 2.18
N LYS A 323 3.92 7.00 1.89
CA LYS A 323 2.61 7.67 1.92
C LYS A 323 2.61 8.95 1.08
N ALA A 324 3.32 8.88 -0.05
CA ALA A 324 3.54 10.02 -0.92
C ALA A 324 2.25 10.50 -1.59
N ASP A 325 2.17 11.81 -1.80
CA ASP A 325 1.12 12.48 -2.53
C ASP A 325 1.57 12.79 -3.97
N VAL A 326 1.19 11.89 -4.88
CA VAL A 326 1.61 11.90 -6.29
C VAL A 326 0.44 11.76 -7.26
N LEU A 327 -0.79 11.91 -6.77
CA LEU A 327 -2.02 11.90 -7.54
C LEU A 327 -2.86 13.11 -7.12
N ASP A 328 -3.46 13.79 -8.10
CA ASP A 328 -4.39 14.90 -7.89
C ASP A 328 -5.73 14.65 -8.60
N LEU A 329 -6.83 15.04 -7.96
CA LEU A 329 -8.16 15.09 -8.52
C LEU A 329 -8.42 16.46 -9.14
N VAL A 330 -8.53 16.52 -10.45
CA VAL A 330 -8.82 17.76 -11.18
C VAL A 330 -10.32 17.89 -11.39
N SER A 331 -10.97 18.79 -10.64
CA SER A 331 -12.39 19.09 -10.84
C SER A 331 -12.62 19.73 -12.20
N LEU A 332 -13.58 19.21 -12.97
CA LEU A 332 -13.86 19.64 -14.34
C LEU A 332 -15.10 20.53 -14.42
N THR A 333 -14.98 21.64 -15.13
CA THR A 333 -16.11 22.44 -15.60
C THR A 333 -16.44 22.02 -17.03
N ILE A 334 -17.66 21.52 -17.22
CA ILE A 334 -18.16 21.04 -18.51
C ILE A 334 -18.81 22.20 -19.25
N ASN A 335 -18.58 22.30 -20.56
CA ASN A 335 -19.23 23.34 -21.37
C ASN A 335 -20.76 23.14 -21.34
N PRO A 336 -21.56 24.14 -20.90
CA PRO A 336 -23.01 24.03 -20.85
C PRO A 336 -23.65 23.81 -22.23
N ASP A 337 -23.03 24.33 -23.29
CA ASP A 337 -23.52 24.22 -24.67
C ASP A 337 -23.01 22.96 -25.39
N ASN A 338 -21.96 22.32 -24.85
CA ASN A 338 -21.37 21.11 -25.44
C ASN A 338 -20.76 20.19 -24.39
N LYS A 339 -21.52 19.17 -23.97
CA LYS A 339 -21.08 18.18 -22.96
C LYS A 339 -19.78 17.41 -23.28
N ASN A 340 -19.30 17.47 -24.53
CA ASN A 340 -18.05 16.84 -24.96
C ASN A 340 -16.84 17.78 -24.82
N GLN A 341 -17.02 18.95 -24.18
CA GLN A 341 -15.96 19.91 -23.90
C GLN A 341 -15.81 20.19 -22.41
N TYR A 342 -14.59 20.49 -22.01
CA TYR A 342 -14.23 20.93 -20.66
C TYR A 342 -13.38 22.20 -20.70
N GLN A 343 -13.46 23.01 -19.66
CA GLN A 343 -12.72 24.26 -19.56
C GLN A 343 -11.24 24.01 -19.29
N THR A 344 -10.37 24.73 -19.99
CA THR A 344 -8.92 24.83 -19.72
C THR A 344 -8.50 26.29 -19.65
N PRO A 345 -7.22 26.59 -19.31
CA PRO A 345 -6.72 27.97 -19.37
C PRO A 345 -6.71 28.56 -20.78
N SER A 346 -6.79 27.73 -21.82
CA SER A 346 -6.87 28.17 -23.22
C SER A 346 -8.29 28.16 -23.79
N GLY A 347 -9.32 27.99 -22.94
CA GLY A 347 -10.73 27.91 -23.36
C GLY A 347 -11.31 26.49 -23.36
N TRP A 348 -12.45 26.31 -24.03
CA TRP A 348 -13.10 25.02 -24.14
C TRP A 348 -12.30 24.04 -25.00
N LYS A 349 -12.05 22.83 -24.48
CA LYS A 349 -11.32 21.76 -25.18
C LYS A 349 -12.15 20.49 -25.24
N ASN A 350 -12.14 19.82 -26.39
CA ASN A 350 -12.82 18.54 -26.55
C ASN A 350 -12.15 17.46 -25.69
N PHE A 351 -12.96 16.56 -25.10
CA PHE A 351 -12.44 15.30 -24.57
C PHE A 351 -11.85 14.47 -25.71
N LYS A 352 -10.78 13.72 -25.41
CA LYS A 352 -10.41 12.56 -26.22
C LYS A 352 -11.30 11.40 -25.80
N MET A 353 -12.05 10.84 -26.74
CA MET A 353 -13.02 9.77 -26.49
C MET A 353 -12.60 8.52 -27.24
N HIS A 354 -12.72 7.35 -26.61
CA HIS A 354 -12.57 6.06 -27.27
C HIS A 354 -13.54 5.05 -26.67
N SER A 355 -14.01 4.12 -27.50
CA SER A 355 -14.82 2.99 -27.07
C SER A 355 -13.90 1.83 -26.70
N GLU A 356 -14.11 1.26 -25.52
CA GLU A 356 -13.49 0.01 -25.09
C GLU A 356 -14.54 -1.11 -25.13
N VAL A 357 -14.09 -2.33 -25.44
CA VAL A 357 -14.90 -3.55 -25.41
C VAL A 357 -14.34 -4.46 -24.33
N ILE A 358 -15.18 -4.84 -23.38
CA ILE A 358 -14.84 -5.75 -22.28
C ILE A 358 -15.57 -7.07 -22.52
N GLN A 359 -14.82 -8.13 -22.73
CA GLN A 359 -15.35 -9.48 -22.87
C GLN A 359 -15.78 -10.03 -21.51
N VAL A 360 -16.93 -10.71 -21.45
CA VAL A 360 -17.50 -11.23 -20.20
C VAL A 360 -17.81 -12.71 -20.32
N LYS A 361 -17.22 -13.55 -19.47
CA LYS A 361 -17.45 -14.99 -19.52
C LYS A 361 -18.93 -15.33 -19.34
N GLY A 362 -19.50 -16.01 -20.34
CA GLY A 362 -20.88 -16.48 -20.33
C GLY A 362 -21.93 -15.40 -20.61
N GLU A 363 -21.53 -14.17 -20.95
CA GLU A 363 -22.43 -13.05 -21.25
C GLU A 363 -21.93 -12.30 -22.52
N PRO A 364 -22.76 -11.45 -23.14
CA PRO A 364 -22.30 -10.59 -24.23
C PRO A 364 -21.25 -9.56 -23.77
N ASP A 365 -20.39 -9.15 -24.70
CA ASP A 365 -19.40 -8.10 -24.46
C ASP A 365 -20.05 -6.80 -23.98
N THR A 366 -19.41 -6.17 -22.99
CA THR A 366 -19.79 -4.85 -22.49
C THR A 366 -18.98 -3.76 -23.18
N ARG A 367 -19.65 -2.78 -23.77
CA ARG A 367 -19.00 -1.59 -24.35
C ARG A 367 -19.05 -0.43 -23.38
N ILE A 368 -17.92 0.26 -23.22
CA ILE A 368 -17.84 1.49 -22.41
C ILE A 368 -17.19 2.62 -23.22
N GLU A 369 -17.58 3.85 -22.91
CA GLU A 369 -16.94 5.06 -23.44
C GLU A 369 -15.97 5.61 -22.40
N VAL A 370 -14.70 5.71 -22.76
CA VAL A 370 -13.65 6.29 -21.91
C VAL A 370 -13.33 7.70 -22.41
N ARG A 371 -13.36 8.66 -21.47
CA ARG A 371 -13.01 10.06 -21.72
C ARG A 371 -11.66 10.40 -21.09
N GLN A 372 -10.85 11.13 -21.84
CA GLN A 372 -9.55 11.62 -21.39
C GLN A 372 -9.46 13.14 -21.55
N THR A 373 -8.86 13.76 -20.55
CA THR A 373 -8.45 15.17 -20.56
C THR A 373 -6.94 15.27 -20.80
N GLN A 374 -6.43 16.49 -20.86
CA GLN A 374 -4.98 16.74 -20.87
C GLN A 374 -4.28 16.40 -19.54
N TRP A 375 -5.02 16.28 -18.44
CA TRP A 375 -4.47 15.95 -17.12
C TRP A 375 -4.52 14.46 -16.82
N GLY A 376 -5.37 13.71 -17.53
CA GLY A 376 -5.54 12.27 -17.34
C GLY A 376 -6.96 11.78 -17.61
N PRO A 377 -7.26 10.50 -17.31
CA PRO A 377 -8.58 9.92 -17.51
C PRO A 377 -9.65 10.58 -16.65
N VAL A 378 -10.86 10.69 -17.19
CA VAL A 378 -12.04 11.14 -16.45
C VAL A 378 -12.55 10.00 -15.57
N SER A 379 -12.75 10.27 -14.28
CA SER A 379 -13.29 9.28 -13.36
C SER A 379 -14.75 8.95 -13.71
N PRO A 380 -15.15 7.67 -13.67
CA PRO A 380 -16.57 7.30 -13.78
C PRO A 380 -17.36 7.71 -12.53
N LYS A 381 -16.68 8.04 -11.41
CA LYS A 381 -17.32 8.53 -10.19
C LYS A 381 -17.39 10.06 -10.24
N LEU A 382 -18.41 10.61 -9.58
CA LEU A 382 -18.51 12.04 -9.33
C LEU A 382 -17.88 12.39 -7.98
N LEU A 383 -17.43 13.64 -7.84
CA LEU A 383 -17.00 14.27 -6.60
C LEU A 383 -17.86 15.52 -6.39
N LEU A 384 -18.62 15.59 -5.30
CA LEU A 384 -19.54 16.71 -5.05
C LEU A 384 -20.50 16.97 -6.24
N GLY A 385 -20.96 15.88 -6.88
CA GLY A 385 -21.82 15.94 -8.06
C GLY A 385 -21.14 16.36 -9.37
N LYS A 386 -19.82 16.63 -9.37
CA LYS A 386 -19.05 17.06 -10.55
C LYS A 386 -18.16 15.96 -11.10
N GLN A 387 -17.90 16.00 -12.41
CA GLN A 387 -16.89 15.15 -13.04
C GLN A 387 -15.49 15.65 -12.64
N PHE A 388 -14.55 14.72 -12.51
CA PHE A 388 -13.15 15.03 -12.25
C PHE A 388 -12.24 14.13 -13.08
N ALA A 389 -11.07 14.65 -13.46
CA ALA A 389 -9.99 13.85 -14.04
C ALA A 389 -9.00 13.43 -12.94
N ILE A 390 -8.33 12.30 -13.16
CA ILE A 390 -7.27 11.81 -12.28
C ILE A 390 -5.94 12.12 -12.94
N GLN A 391 -5.16 13.02 -12.34
CA GLN A 391 -3.78 13.28 -12.73
C GLN A 391 -2.85 12.48 -11.80
N TRP A 392 -1.98 11.65 -12.33
CA TRP A 392 -1.14 10.76 -11.52
C TRP A 392 0.22 10.56 -12.18
N THR A 393 1.29 10.62 -11.39
CA THR A 393 2.66 10.39 -11.87
C THR A 393 2.83 9.08 -12.61
N LEU A 394 2.12 8.00 -12.26
CA LEU A 394 2.25 6.70 -12.95
C LEU A 394 1.89 6.72 -14.44
N PHE A 395 1.14 7.74 -14.90
CA PHE A 395 0.82 7.90 -16.33
C PHE A 395 2.02 8.44 -17.13
N HIS A 396 3.07 8.91 -16.45
CA HIS A 396 4.27 9.44 -17.07
C HIS A 396 5.35 8.36 -17.20
N PRO A 397 5.96 8.17 -18.39
CA PRO A 397 7.00 7.14 -18.59
C PRO A 397 8.23 7.27 -17.68
N GLU A 398 8.54 8.47 -17.19
CA GLU A 398 9.66 8.68 -16.25
C GLU A 398 9.38 8.12 -14.84
N ALA A 399 8.12 7.85 -14.49
CA ALA A 399 7.72 7.35 -13.17
C ALA A 399 7.73 5.83 -13.05
N VAL A 400 7.75 5.10 -14.17
CA VAL A 400 7.74 3.64 -14.21
C VAL A 400 8.80 3.16 -15.19
N ASN A 401 9.86 2.54 -14.67
CA ASN A 401 11.01 2.07 -15.46
C ASN A 401 11.67 0.87 -14.77
N LEU A 402 12.73 0.33 -15.38
CA LEU A 402 13.48 -0.83 -14.87
C LEU A 402 14.89 -0.44 -14.41
N SER A 403 15.13 0.82 -14.04
CA SER A 403 16.47 1.26 -13.60
C SER A 403 16.98 0.43 -12.42
N LEU A 404 16.11 -0.04 -11.52
CA LEU A 404 16.51 -0.90 -10.39
C LEU A 404 17.19 -2.20 -10.84
N ALA A 405 16.99 -2.67 -12.08
CA ALA A 405 17.73 -3.80 -12.61
C ALA A 405 19.25 -3.55 -12.75
N GLN A 406 19.71 -2.30 -12.57
CA GLN A 406 21.13 -1.91 -12.52
C GLN A 406 21.72 -1.97 -11.09
N ILE A 407 20.94 -2.41 -10.08
CA ILE A 407 21.44 -2.57 -8.70
C ILE A 407 22.59 -3.59 -8.60
N ASP A 408 22.74 -4.47 -9.60
CA ASP A 408 23.88 -5.37 -9.73
C ASP A 408 25.23 -4.65 -9.87
N GLN A 409 25.24 -3.41 -10.35
CA GLN A 409 26.47 -2.65 -10.59
C GLN A 409 26.84 -1.70 -9.44
N VAL A 410 25.95 -1.51 -8.47
CA VAL A 410 26.11 -0.54 -7.37
C VAL A 410 27.08 -1.06 -6.31
N LYS A 411 28.04 -0.23 -5.89
CA LYS A 411 29.13 -0.65 -4.97
C LYS A 411 29.15 0.09 -3.64
N ASN A 412 28.37 1.14 -3.47
CA ASN A 412 28.36 1.98 -2.27
C ASN A 412 27.03 2.74 -2.11
N ILE A 413 26.86 3.39 -0.95
CA ILE A 413 25.66 4.17 -0.61
C ILE A 413 25.35 5.30 -1.60
N ASP A 414 26.35 6.05 -2.08
CA ASP A 414 26.11 7.21 -2.96
C ASP A 414 25.56 6.78 -4.33
N GLU A 415 26.14 5.72 -4.90
CA GLU A 415 25.64 5.07 -6.12
C GLU A 415 24.23 4.50 -5.90
N ALA A 416 23.97 3.91 -4.73
CA ALA A 416 22.65 3.38 -4.38
C ALA A 416 21.60 4.51 -4.29
N ILE A 417 21.88 5.61 -3.60
CA ILE A 417 20.98 6.77 -3.50
C ILE A 417 20.65 7.30 -4.90
N THR A 418 21.68 7.49 -5.72
CA THR A 418 21.54 7.98 -7.10
C THR A 418 20.62 7.07 -7.91
N LEU A 419 20.86 5.74 -7.84
CA LEU A 419 20.04 4.76 -8.54
C LEU A 419 18.57 4.79 -8.06
N PHE A 420 18.35 4.77 -6.74
CA PHE A 420 17.01 4.72 -6.16
C PHE A 420 16.19 5.99 -6.42
N ASN A 421 16.80 7.18 -6.43
CA ASN A 421 16.08 8.40 -6.81
C ASN A 421 15.69 8.42 -8.30
N GLN A 422 16.42 7.70 -9.15
CA GLN A 422 16.12 7.55 -10.56
C GLN A 422 15.13 6.41 -10.85
N ALA A 423 15.01 5.44 -9.95
CA ALA A 423 14.16 4.27 -10.11
C ALA A 423 12.68 4.64 -10.28
N GLY A 424 12.12 4.18 -11.39
CA GLY A 424 10.71 4.32 -11.74
C GLY A 424 9.88 3.28 -11.00
N LEU A 425 9.79 3.49 -9.69
CA LEU A 425 9.03 2.69 -8.76
C LEU A 425 7.93 3.57 -8.14
N PRO A 426 6.95 2.96 -7.47
CA PRO A 426 6.06 3.71 -6.58
C PRO A 426 6.93 4.51 -5.58
N PRO A 427 6.54 5.72 -5.17
CA PRO A 427 7.31 6.44 -4.17
C PRO A 427 7.33 5.72 -2.82
N LEU A 428 8.52 5.27 -2.43
CA LEU A 428 8.79 4.49 -1.23
C LEU A 428 9.97 5.11 -0.46
N ASN A 429 9.99 4.90 0.85
CA ASN A 429 11.20 5.03 1.64
C ASN A 429 12.15 3.91 1.25
N VAL A 430 13.43 4.23 1.10
CA VAL A 430 14.51 3.26 0.94
C VAL A 430 15.44 3.42 2.13
N THR A 431 15.65 2.36 2.90
CA THR A 431 16.80 2.27 3.81
C THR A 431 17.86 1.38 3.19
N LEU A 432 19.11 1.81 3.32
CA LEU A 432 20.30 1.24 2.73
C LEU A 432 21.32 0.95 3.83
N ALA A 433 22.11 -0.11 3.64
CA ALA A 433 23.26 -0.44 4.44
C ALA A 433 24.36 -0.97 3.50
N ASP A 434 25.59 -0.48 3.60
CA ASP A 434 26.70 -0.99 2.79
C ASP A 434 27.72 -1.80 3.59
N ASN A 435 28.59 -2.50 2.87
CA ASN A 435 29.61 -3.37 3.44
C ASN A 435 30.78 -2.62 4.09
N LYS A 436 30.78 -1.28 4.08
CA LYS A 436 31.75 -0.41 4.76
C LYS A 436 31.21 0.16 6.07
N GLY A 437 29.97 -0.14 6.43
CA GLY A 437 29.37 0.33 7.68
C GLY A 437 28.50 1.58 7.51
N HIS A 438 28.26 2.06 6.30
CA HIS A 438 27.39 3.21 6.07
C HIS A 438 25.92 2.79 6.04
N ILE A 439 25.06 3.62 6.62
CA ILE A 439 23.61 3.51 6.53
C ILE A 439 23.02 4.77 5.90
N ALA A 440 21.99 4.60 5.07
CA ALA A 440 21.32 5.75 4.49
C ALA A 440 19.81 5.55 4.32
N TRP A 441 19.09 6.66 4.24
CA TRP A 441 17.69 6.71 3.86
C TRP A 441 17.48 7.67 2.70
N THR A 442 16.65 7.31 1.73
CA THR A 442 16.19 8.19 0.64
C THR A 442 14.83 7.74 0.09
N LEU A 443 14.41 8.28 -1.05
CA LEU A 443 13.13 8.01 -1.71
C LEU A 443 13.27 7.44 -3.13
N THR A 444 12.36 6.56 -3.52
CA THR A 444 12.13 6.20 -4.93
C THR A 444 11.02 7.03 -5.56
N GLY A 445 10.80 6.81 -6.86
CA GLY A 445 9.64 7.30 -7.59
C GLY A 445 9.78 8.76 -8.02
N LYS A 446 8.70 9.30 -8.59
CA LYS A 446 8.64 10.69 -9.07
C LYS A 446 7.59 11.47 -8.32
N PHE A 447 7.96 12.70 -7.95
CA PHE A 447 7.10 13.64 -7.23
C PHE A 447 6.74 14.81 -8.15
N PRO A 448 5.45 15.19 -8.26
CA PRO A 448 5.07 16.31 -9.11
C PRO A 448 5.55 17.64 -8.52
N ARG A 449 5.95 18.56 -9.40
CA ARG A 449 6.20 19.95 -9.03
C ARG A 449 4.91 20.75 -9.20
N ARG A 450 4.24 21.00 -8.08
CA ARG A 450 2.97 21.74 -8.00
C ARG A 450 3.21 23.24 -7.85
N THR A 451 2.39 24.07 -8.50
CA THR A 451 2.40 25.54 -8.36
C THR A 451 1.03 26.04 -7.90
N ASN A 452 1.00 26.91 -6.88
CA ASN A 452 -0.20 27.51 -6.29
C ASN A 452 -1.23 26.52 -5.70
N PHE A 453 -0.83 25.28 -5.40
CA PHE A 453 -1.60 24.30 -4.62
C PHE A 453 -0.67 23.18 -4.10
N ASP A 454 -1.10 22.45 -3.05
CA ASP A 454 -0.28 21.43 -2.38
C ASP A 454 -0.76 19.97 -2.59
N GLY A 455 -1.86 19.76 -3.33
CA GLY A 455 -2.44 18.44 -3.61
C GLY A 455 -3.36 17.89 -2.51
N ALA A 456 -3.56 18.62 -1.39
CA ALA A 456 -4.40 18.12 -0.30
C ALA A 456 -5.89 18.05 -0.67
N VAL A 457 -6.36 18.91 -1.57
CA VAL A 457 -7.75 18.99 -2.02
C VAL A 457 -7.84 19.16 -3.53
N SER A 458 -8.95 18.71 -4.11
CA SER A 458 -9.27 18.88 -5.52
C SER A 458 -9.41 20.36 -5.86
N VAL A 459 -8.81 20.74 -6.98
CA VAL A 459 -8.88 22.10 -7.53
C VAL A 459 -9.29 22.06 -9.00
N THR A 460 -9.94 23.12 -9.46
CA THR A 460 -10.11 23.38 -10.89
C THR A 460 -8.79 23.85 -11.50
N ARG A 461 -8.61 23.61 -12.80
CA ARG A 461 -7.39 23.95 -13.56
C ARG A 461 -7.66 24.94 -14.69
N GLU A 462 -8.61 25.85 -14.44
CA GLU A 462 -9.03 26.86 -15.41
C GLU A 462 -8.05 28.03 -15.48
N GLN A 463 -7.33 28.30 -14.39
CA GLN A 463 -6.26 29.28 -14.34
C GLN A 463 -4.91 28.57 -14.56
N ALA A 464 -4.02 29.18 -15.35
CA ALA A 464 -2.76 28.54 -15.76
C ALA A 464 -1.74 28.39 -14.62
N ASP A 465 -1.85 29.23 -13.58
CA ASP A 465 -0.95 29.30 -12.44
C ASP A 465 -1.15 28.14 -11.45
N ILE A 466 -2.29 27.45 -11.48
CA ILE A 466 -2.57 26.25 -10.68
C ILE A 466 -2.30 25.00 -11.53
N SER A 467 -1.07 24.49 -11.55
CA SER A 467 -0.70 23.37 -12.44
C SER A 467 0.47 22.50 -11.96
N TRP A 468 0.74 21.41 -12.68
CA TRP A 468 2.00 20.65 -12.59
C TRP A 468 3.02 21.23 -13.57
N HIS A 469 4.22 21.48 -13.11
CA HIS A 469 5.36 21.88 -13.94
C HIS A 469 6.40 20.75 -14.01
N GLY A 470 5.95 19.58 -14.49
CA GLY A 470 6.77 18.36 -14.56
C GLY A 470 7.03 17.75 -13.18
N MET A 471 8.08 16.93 -13.10
CA MET A 471 8.50 16.27 -11.86
C MET A 471 9.60 17.07 -11.16
N ARG A 472 9.72 16.87 -9.84
CA ARG A 472 10.84 17.40 -9.06
C ARG A 472 12.14 16.72 -9.49
N PRO A 473 13.24 17.49 -9.68
CA PRO A 473 14.54 16.92 -9.97
C PRO A 473 15.03 16.07 -8.80
N THR A 474 15.71 14.96 -9.11
CA THR A 474 16.19 14.00 -8.09
C THR A 474 17.21 14.62 -7.14
N SER A 475 17.94 15.66 -7.56
CA SER A 475 18.84 16.43 -6.69
C SER A 475 18.15 17.15 -5.53
N GLN A 476 16.83 17.29 -5.57
CA GLN A 476 16.04 17.83 -4.45
C GLN A 476 15.53 16.75 -3.49
N TYR A 477 15.81 15.46 -3.76
CA TYR A 477 15.24 14.39 -2.95
C TYR A 477 15.98 14.35 -1.61
N PRO A 478 15.24 14.35 -0.49
CA PRO A 478 15.85 14.30 0.83
C PRO A 478 16.54 12.95 1.01
N HIS A 479 17.69 12.98 1.66
CA HIS A 479 18.39 11.79 2.12
C HIS A 479 19.05 12.06 3.46
N VAL A 480 19.31 10.99 4.20
CA VAL A 480 20.05 11.00 5.47
C VAL A 480 21.11 9.92 5.36
N ILE A 481 22.37 10.26 5.60
CA ILE A 481 23.51 9.34 5.59
C ILE A 481 24.14 9.41 6.98
N ASP A 482 24.41 8.25 7.58
CA ASP A 482 25.11 8.11 8.87
C ASP A 482 24.69 9.13 9.93
N PRO A 483 23.42 9.12 10.37
CA PRO A 483 22.98 10.04 11.42
C PRO A 483 23.77 9.79 12.72
N ASP A 484 24.00 10.83 13.53
CA ASP A 484 24.73 10.73 14.81
C ASP A 484 24.21 9.64 15.75
N SER A 485 22.92 9.30 15.63
CA SER A 485 22.28 8.23 16.40
C SER A 485 22.80 6.83 16.04
N GLY A 486 23.44 6.66 14.88
CA GLY A 486 23.79 5.38 14.26
C GLY A 486 22.57 4.54 13.87
N ILE A 487 21.38 5.12 13.81
CA ILE A 487 20.10 4.41 13.65
C ILE A 487 19.22 5.13 12.62
N LEU A 488 18.69 4.35 11.67
CA LEU A 488 17.60 4.75 10.76
C LEU A 488 16.39 3.85 10.98
N MET A 489 15.19 4.41 10.92
CA MET A 489 13.95 3.66 11.01
C MET A 489 12.81 4.33 10.23
N THR A 490 11.96 3.51 9.63
CA THR A 490 10.74 3.97 8.97
C THR A 490 9.63 2.94 9.21
N ALA A 491 8.42 3.42 9.49
CA ALA A 491 7.25 2.58 9.69
C ALA A 491 6.02 3.16 8.98
N ASN A 492 6.23 3.68 7.75
CA ASN A 492 5.27 4.50 6.99
C ASN A 492 4.84 5.81 7.69
N ASN A 493 5.52 6.16 8.78
CA ASN A 493 5.38 7.41 9.49
C ASN A 493 6.04 8.54 8.68
N ARG A 494 5.86 9.79 9.11
CA ARG A 494 6.54 10.91 8.49
C ARG A 494 7.99 10.93 8.99
N VAL A 495 8.95 10.71 8.11
CA VAL A 495 10.37 10.53 8.49
C VAL A 495 11.19 11.82 8.45
N ILE A 496 10.75 12.84 7.73
CA ILE A 496 11.38 14.17 7.72
C ILE A 496 10.40 15.24 8.20
N ALA A 497 10.90 16.18 9.00
CA ALA A 497 10.14 17.35 9.44
C ALA A 497 9.76 18.27 8.26
N GLN A 498 8.71 19.06 8.43
CA GLN A 498 8.12 19.98 7.45
C GLN A 498 9.01 21.13 7.05
N GLN A 499 10.07 21.41 7.81
CA GLN A 499 11.05 22.44 7.49
C GLN A 499 11.75 22.19 6.12
N ASN A 500 11.60 20.99 5.55
CA ASN A 500 12.00 20.69 4.19
C ASN A 500 10.90 21.11 3.19
N ASP A 501 11.23 21.94 2.19
CA ASP A 501 10.35 22.34 1.05
C ASP A 501 9.92 21.18 0.11
N PHE A 502 10.24 19.95 0.50
CA PHE A 502 9.90 18.72 -0.19
C PHE A 502 8.67 18.08 0.45
N LEU A 503 7.50 18.35 -0.13
CA LEU A 503 6.26 17.70 0.29
C LEU A 503 6.23 16.25 -0.20
N ILE A 504 6.42 15.31 0.74
CA ILE A 504 6.24 13.87 0.46
C ILE A 504 4.75 13.56 0.33
N GLY A 505 3.94 13.92 1.34
CA GLY A 505 2.50 13.65 1.37
C GLY A 505 1.82 14.24 2.60
N HIS A 506 0.54 13.91 2.80
CA HIS A 506 -0.31 14.54 3.84
C HIS A 506 -0.79 13.57 4.94
N ASN A 507 -1.13 12.33 4.60
CA ASN A 507 -1.79 11.37 5.49
C ASN A 507 -0.89 10.16 5.82
N PHE A 508 0.21 10.39 6.54
CA PHE A 508 1.14 9.34 6.96
C PHE A 508 0.55 8.43 8.05
N ALA A 509 1.08 7.20 8.19
CA ALA A 509 0.70 6.31 9.28
C ALA A 509 0.93 6.96 10.66
N ASN A 510 0.20 6.47 11.67
CA ASN A 510 0.43 6.84 13.06
C ASN A 510 1.88 6.51 13.49
N GLY A 511 2.51 7.39 14.26
CA GLY A 511 3.92 7.28 14.65
C GLY A 511 4.27 6.15 15.61
N PHE A 512 3.29 5.47 16.22
CA PHE A 512 3.54 4.54 17.32
C PHE A 512 4.50 3.39 16.95
N ARG A 513 4.38 2.79 15.77
CA ARG A 513 5.29 1.70 15.33
C ARG A 513 6.74 2.20 15.23
N ALA A 514 6.94 3.35 14.59
CA ALA A 514 8.27 3.95 14.48
C ALA A 514 8.83 4.35 15.86
N TYR A 515 7.99 4.86 16.75
CA TYR A 515 8.33 5.14 18.14
C TYR A 515 8.80 3.89 18.89
N ARG A 516 8.05 2.78 18.80
CA ARG A 516 8.42 1.52 19.47
C ARG A 516 9.71 0.93 18.92
N ILE A 517 9.91 0.95 17.60
CA ILE A 517 11.17 0.53 16.97
C ILE A 517 12.33 1.40 17.46
N ALA A 518 12.16 2.73 17.48
CA ALA A 518 13.19 3.65 17.93
C ALA A 518 13.52 3.47 19.43
N GLU A 519 12.52 3.21 20.27
CA GLU A 519 12.71 2.92 21.70
C GLU A 519 13.61 1.70 21.90
N LEU A 520 13.35 0.59 21.17
CA LEU A 520 14.13 -0.64 21.26
C LEU A 520 15.55 -0.47 20.69
N LEU A 521 15.70 0.20 19.55
CA LEU A 521 17.02 0.46 18.97
C LEU A 521 17.85 1.37 19.88
N LYS A 522 17.27 2.43 20.44
CA LYS A 522 17.98 3.35 21.35
C LYS A 522 18.35 2.71 22.69
N SER A 523 17.70 1.62 23.10
CA SER A 523 18.02 0.93 24.34
C SER A 523 19.27 0.04 24.26
N GLN A 524 19.87 -0.11 23.08
CA GLN A 524 21.08 -0.91 22.88
C GLN A 524 22.24 -0.07 22.36
N GLN A 525 23.43 -0.30 22.92
CA GLN A 525 24.66 0.35 22.44
C GLN A 525 25.26 -0.39 21.25
N THR A 526 25.18 -1.72 21.28
CA THR A 526 25.68 -2.62 20.22
C THR A 526 24.58 -3.62 19.86
N MET A 527 24.44 -3.93 18.58
CA MET A 527 23.37 -4.75 18.03
C MET A 527 23.91 -5.77 17.04
N ASP A 528 23.21 -6.89 16.92
CA ASP A 528 23.45 -7.91 15.89
C ASP A 528 22.15 -8.23 15.15
N LYS A 529 22.22 -9.09 14.12
CA LYS A 529 21.05 -9.51 13.35
C LYS A 529 19.97 -10.18 14.20
N TYR A 530 20.33 -10.83 15.31
CA TYR A 530 19.38 -11.51 16.18
C TYR A 530 18.58 -10.50 17.01
N PHE A 531 19.22 -9.41 17.44
CA PHE A 531 18.52 -8.30 18.09
C PHE A 531 17.54 -7.62 17.13
N LEU A 532 17.96 -7.34 15.90
CA LEU A 532 17.07 -6.81 14.87
C LEU A 532 15.88 -7.75 14.64
N HIS A 533 16.12 -9.06 14.54
CA HIS A 533 15.04 -10.04 14.40
C HIS A 533 14.06 -10.05 15.59
N LYS A 534 14.55 -9.89 16.83
CA LYS A 534 13.67 -9.77 18.02
C LYS A 534 12.74 -8.57 17.94
N ILE A 535 13.17 -7.45 17.36
CA ILE A 535 12.30 -6.28 17.13
C ILE A 535 11.18 -6.62 16.14
N GLN A 536 11.46 -7.40 15.08
CA GLN A 536 10.41 -7.83 14.13
C GLN A 536 9.33 -8.68 14.81
N LEU A 537 9.65 -9.36 15.90
CA LEU A 537 8.74 -10.21 16.68
C LEU A 537 8.13 -9.50 17.90
N ASP A 538 8.39 -8.21 18.11
CA ASP A 538 7.86 -7.47 19.26
C ASP A 538 6.35 -7.26 19.13
N THR A 539 5.58 -7.82 20.08
CA THR A 539 4.11 -7.66 20.14
C THR A 539 3.66 -6.66 21.21
N LYS A 540 4.59 -5.95 21.87
CA LYS A 540 4.25 -4.97 22.91
C LYS A 540 3.55 -3.75 22.30
N THR A 541 2.41 -3.36 22.87
CA THR A 541 1.57 -2.30 22.30
C THR A 541 0.95 -1.37 23.35
N ASN A 542 1.80 -0.54 23.96
CA ASN A 542 1.36 0.51 24.89
C ASN A 542 0.43 1.57 24.26
N PHE A 543 0.24 1.54 22.94
CA PHE A 543 -0.76 2.35 22.26
C PHE A 543 -2.15 2.15 22.85
N TYR A 544 -2.52 0.92 23.21
CA TYR A 544 -3.84 0.57 23.73
C TYR A 544 -4.00 0.81 25.24
N THR A 545 -2.92 1.14 25.95
CA THR A 545 -2.98 1.51 27.38
C THR A 545 -3.90 2.70 27.62
N PHE A 546 -3.99 3.66 26.70
CA PHE A 546 -4.96 4.75 26.79
C PHE A 546 -6.41 4.22 26.87
N TYR A 547 -6.79 3.31 25.97
CA TYR A 547 -8.15 2.77 25.91
C TYR A 547 -8.46 1.85 27.08
N GLN A 548 -7.47 1.08 27.54
CA GLN A 548 -7.54 0.29 28.76
C GLN A 548 -7.82 1.18 29.97
N GLN A 549 -7.01 2.24 30.17
CA GLN A 549 -7.19 3.17 31.29
C GLN A 549 -8.52 3.92 31.19
N LEU A 550 -8.94 4.30 29.98
CA LEU A 550 -10.24 4.92 29.75
C LEU A 550 -11.38 4.01 30.22
N ALA A 551 -11.38 2.73 29.80
CA ALA A 551 -12.37 1.75 30.21
C ALA A 551 -12.34 1.50 31.73
N LEU A 552 -11.15 1.26 32.31
CA LEU A 552 -10.99 1.02 33.74
C LEU A 552 -11.45 2.22 34.59
N SER A 553 -11.18 3.45 34.13
CA SER A 553 -11.63 4.68 34.81
C SER A 553 -13.15 4.81 34.85
N ALA A 554 -13.86 4.26 33.85
CA ALA A 554 -15.31 4.30 33.75
C ALA A 554 -15.99 3.16 34.54
N LEU A 555 -15.29 2.03 34.72
CA LEU A 555 -15.74 0.87 35.51
C LEU A 555 -15.54 1.09 37.03
N THR A 556 -16.15 2.15 37.55
CA THR A 556 -16.22 2.44 38.99
C THR A 556 -17.00 1.34 39.73
N ASP A 557 -16.80 1.22 41.04
CA ASP A 557 -17.48 0.19 41.85
C ASP A 557 -19.01 0.31 41.79
N LYS A 558 -19.52 1.54 41.64
CA LYS A 558 -20.95 1.79 41.41
C LYS A 558 -21.41 1.19 40.08
N VAL A 559 -20.65 1.38 39.01
CA VAL A 559 -20.99 0.85 37.66
C VAL A 559 -20.90 -0.66 37.67
N THR A 560 -19.82 -1.22 38.21
CA THR A 560 -19.62 -2.67 38.21
C THR A 560 -20.61 -3.41 39.11
N ALA A 561 -21.21 -2.76 40.10
CA ALA A 561 -22.33 -3.30 40.87
C ALA A 561 -23.65 -3.41 40.08
N THR A 562 -23.78 -2.73 38.92
CA THR A 562 -25.04 -2.75 38.14
C THR A 562 -25.18 -3.93 37.18
N ASP A 563 -24.07 -4.56 36.79
CA ASP A 563 -24.06 -5.67 35.81
C ASP A 563 -22.81 -6.54 36.02
N PRO A 564 -22.94 -7.86 36.21
CA PRO A 564 -21.80 -8.78 36.35
C PRO A 564 -20.79 -8.68 35.21
N LEU A 565 -21.24 -8.39 33.98
CA LEU A 565 -20.37 -8.22 32.82
C LEU A 565 -19.31 -7.13 33.07
N PHE A 566 -19.66 -6.06 33.78
CA PHE A 566 -18.71 -4.97 34.06
C PHE A 566 -17.61 -5.37 35.04
N GLN A 567 -17.88 -6.26 35.99
CA GLN A 567 -16.85 -6.81 36.87
C GLN A 567 -15.90 -7.73 36.11
N GLU A 568 -16.44 -8.54 35.20
CA GLU A 568 -15.66 -9.43 34.35
C GLU A 568 -14.75 -8.63 33.41
N LEU A 569 -15.29 -7.59 32.75
CA LEU A 569 -14.53 -6.68 31.91
C LEU A 569 -13.44 -5.95 32.69
N LYS A 570 -13.73 -5.43 33.89
CA LYS A 570 -12.73 -4.77 34.75
C LYS A 570 -11.57 -5.73 35.06
N SER A 571 -11.90 -6.96 35.44
CA SER A 571 -10.92 -8.00 35.77
C SER A 571 -10.08 -8.41 34.56
N ALA A 572 -10.69 -8.60 33.39
CA ALA A 572 -9.99 -8.94 32.16
C ALA A 572 -9.05 -7.81 31.71
N LEU A 573 -9.52 -6.57 31.76
CA LEU A 573 -8.72 -5.40 31.40
C LEU A 573 -7.55 -5.16 32.36
N GLN A 574 -7.72 -5.42 33.67
CA GLN A 574 -6.63 -5.33 34.65
C GLN A 574 -5.54 -6.39 34.43
N LYS A 575 -5.90 -7.55 33.87
CA LYS A 575 -4.96 -8.65 33.58
C LYS A 575 -4.20 -8.47 32.27
N TRP A 576 -4.60 -7.54 31.40
CA TRP A 576 -3.90 -7.33 30.15
C TRP A 576 -2.46 -6.83 30.41
N ASP A 577 -1.50 -7.55 29.85
CA ASP A 577 -0.06 -7.40 30.08
C ASP A 577 0.61 -6.38 29.15
N GLY A 578 -0.16 -5.77 28.24
CA GLY A 578 0.35 -4.80 27.27
C GLY A 578 0.79 -5.43 25.93
N TYR A 579 0.59 -6.72 25.71
CA TYR A 579 1.00 -7.41 24.49
C TYR A 579 -0.19 -7.81 23.59
N ALA A 580 0.06 -7.79 22.28
CA ALA A 580 -0.84 -8.25 21.22
C ALA A 580 -0.68 -9.75 20.94
N ASN A 581 -0.77 -10.57 21.99
CA ASN A 581 -0.63 -12.02 21.87
C ASN A 581 -1.92 -12.65 21.32
N ALA A 582 -1.80 -13.76 20.58
CA ALA A 582 -2.95 -14.42 19.92
C ALA A 582 -4.05 -14.86 20.90
N GLU A 583 -3.68 -15.18 22.14
CA GLU A 583 -4.61 -15.62 23.20
C GLU A 583 -5.18 -14.45 24.03
N SER A 584 -4.77 -13.21 23.76
CA SER A 584 -5.16 -12.04 24.54
C SER A 584 -6.57 -11.54 24.17
N ILE A 585 -7.58 -12.07 24.85
CA ILE A 585 -8.97 -11.62 24.71
C ILE A 585 -9.10 -10.12 25.02
N SER A 586 -8.41 -9.65 26.07
CA SER A 586 -8.43 -8.23 26.46
C SER A 586 -7.86 -7.33 25.37
N PHE A 587 -6.84 -7.78 24.63
CA PHE A 587 -6.32 -7.01 23.50
C PHE A 587 -7.35 -6.93 22.35
N GLY A 588 -7.96 -8.06 21.97
CA GLY A 588 -9.02 -8.07 20.97
C GLY A 588 -10.18 -7.12 21.33
N LEU A 589 -10.64 -7.19 22.58
CA LEU A 589 -11.64 -6.25 23.11
C LEU A 589 -11.19 -4.79 23.00
N LEU A 590 -9.94 -4.46 23.33
CA LEU A 590 -9.43 -3.09 23.26
C LEU A 590 -9.33 -2.56 21.82
N VAL A 591 -9.00 -3.43 20.86
CA VAL A 591 -8.99 -3.10 19.43
C VAL A 591 -10.40 -2.73 18.98
N GLU A 592 -11.37 -3.61 19.21
CA GLU A 592 -12.77 -3.37 18.83
C GLU A 592 -13.37 -2.18 19.59
N TYR A 593 -13.03 -2.02 20.87
CA TYR A 593 -13.52 -0.91 21.69
C TYR A 593 -13.03 0.44 21.16
N ARG A 594 -11.75 0.53 20.78
CA ARG A 594 -11.19 1.70 20.10
C ARG A 594 -11.94 1.98 18.79
N VAL A 595 -12.15 0.97 17.95
CA VAL A 595 -12.84 1.10 16.66
C VAL A 595 -14.27 1.58 16.88
N ALA A 596 -15.01 1.00 17.83
CA ALA A 596 -16.37 1.39 18.17
C ALA A 596 -16.46 2.84 18.69
N LEU A 597 -15.52 3.25 19.56
CA LEU A 597 -15.42 4.64 20.03
C LEU A 597 -15.15 5.61 18.87
N ALA A 598 -14.16 5.31 18.02
CA ALA A 598 -13.82 6.13 16.86
C ALA A 598 -15.00 6.27 15.90
N ASN A 599 -15.66 5.14 15.59
CA ASN A 599 -16.82 5.09 14.71
C ASN A 599 -17.97 5.93 15.24
N LEU A 600 -18.32 5.76 16.53
CA LEU A 600 -19.42 6.51 17.14
C LEU A 600 -19.12 8.00 17.21
N ILE A 601 -17.95 8.36 17.74
CA ILE A 601 -17.61 9.76 18.06
C ILE A 601 -17.29 10.53 16.78
N LEU A 602 -16.36 10.05 15.96
CA LEU A 602 -15.91 10.83 14.80
C LEU A 602 -16.98 10.86 13.70
N SER A 603 -17.70 9.77 13.45
CA SER A 603 -18.76 9.77 12.43
C SER A 603 -19.87 10.76 12.75
N SER A 604 -20.15 11.03 14.04
CA SER A 604 -21.17 11.99 14.45
C SER A 604 -20.87 13.41 13.97
N TYR A 605 -19.59 13.78 13.81
CA TYR A 605 -19.18 15.08 13.29
C TYR A 605 -19.09 15.13 11.76
N LEU A 606 -19.11 13.96 11.10
CA LEU A 606 -18.84 13.81 9.67
C LEU A 606 -20.10 13.55 8.83
N GLN A 607 -21.29 13.48 9.45
CA GLN A 607 -22.54 13.10 8.76
C GLN A 607 -22.88 14.02 7.59
N GLN A 608 -22.64 15.32 7.72
CA GLN A 608 -22.89 16.29 6.65
C GLN A 608 -22.03 16.02 5.40
N CYS A 609 -20.80 15.53 5.58
CA CYS A 609 -19.95 15.15 4.44
C CYS A 609 -20.56 13.98 3.65
N LYS A 610 -21.17 13.01 4.33
CA LYS A 610 -21.89 11.90 3.68
C LYS A 610 -23.16 12.36 2.97
N ALA A 611 -23.85 13.34 3.53
CA ALA A 611 -25.05 13.92 2.92
C ALA A 611 -24.74 14.64 1.60
N VAL A 612 -23.59 15.33 1.52
CA VAL A 612 -23.17 16.04 0.30
C VAL A 612 -22.50 15.10 -0.73
N ASP A 613 -21.77 14.07 -0.29
CA ASP A 613 -21.22 13.04 -1.19
C ASP A 613 -21.41 11.63 -0.60
N LYS A 614 -22.24 10.83 -1.26
CA LYS A 614 -22.54 9.44 -0.85
C LYS A 614 -21.32 8.53 -0.79
N ASN A 615 -20.22 8.88 -1.46
CA ASN A 615 -18.98 8.12 -1.44
C ASN A 615 -17.96 8.66 -0.42
N PHE A 616 -18.36 9.59 0.45
CA PHE A 616 -17.53 10.05 1.55
C PHE A 616 -17.25 8.90 2.54
N HIS A 617 -15.99 8.78 2.91
CA HIS A 617 -15.47 7.96 3.99
C HIS A 617 -14.33 8.71 4.66
N TYR A 618 -14.21 8.56 5.97
CA TYR A 618 -13.12 9.13 6.73
C TYR A 618 -12.02 8.09 6.98
N HIS A 619 -10.79 8.42 6.60
CA HIS A 619 -9.63 7.49 6.60
C HIS A 619 -8.34 8.20 7.05
N TRP A 620 -8.45 9.30 7.81
CA TRP A 620 -7.29 10.00 8.33
C TRP A 620 -6.54 9.11 9.34
N ARG A 621 -5.28 8.79 9.06
CA ARG A 621 -4.52 7.74 9.77
C ARG A 621 -4.09 8.13 11.18
N LYS A 622 -4.19 9.42 11.52
CA LYS A 622 -3.90 9.96 12.86
C LYS A 622 -5.18 10.30 13.65
N MET A 623 -6.30 9.66 13.32
CA MET A 623 -7.58 9.91 13.99
C MET A 623 -7.58 9.68 15.50
N ASP A 624 -6.66 8.89 16.04
CA ASP A 624 -6.49 8.71 17.48
C ASP A 624 -6.13 10.00 18.20
N THR A 625 -5.47 10.95 17.54
CA THR A 625 -5.10 12.22 18.16
C THR A 625 -6.34 13.02 18.58
N PRO A 626 -7.28 13.41 17.70
CA PRO A 626 -8.51 14.09 18.11
C PRO A 626 -9.41 13.21 18.98
N LEU A 627 -9.48 11.90 18.70
CA LEU A 627 -10.29 10.97 19.49
C LEU A 627 -9.86 10.94 20.96
N ARG A 628 -8.54 10.83 21.22
CA ARG A 628 -7.98 10.82 22.57
C ARG A 628 -8.19 12.15 23.28
N LEU A 629 -8.10 13.28 22.58
CA LEU A 629 -8.39 14.60 23.18
C LEU A 629 -9.84 14.67 23.66
N LEU A 630 -10.80 14.29 22.81
CA LEU A 630 -12.23 14.27 23.19
C LEU A 630 -12.48 13.36 24.40
N LEU A 631 -11.87 12.17 24.40
CA LEU A 631 -12.01 11.17 25.47
C LEU A 631 -11.25 11.53 26.75
N THR A 632 -10.25 12.40 26.67
CA THR A 632 -9.47 12.89 27.82
C THR A 632 -10.19 14.03 28.52
N TYR A 633 -10.57 15.06 27.77
CA TYR A 633 -11.15 16.27 28.34
C TYR A 633 -12.66 16.18 28.57
N LYS A 634 -13.37 15.32 27.81
CA LYS A 634 -14.78 14.99 28.03
C LYS A 634 -15.68 16.23 28.22
N ILE A 635 -15.44 17.27 27.42
CA ILE A 635 -16.18 18.53 27.50
C ILE A 635 -17.67 18.24 27.22
N PRO A 636 -18.61 18.57 28.13
CA PRO A 636 -20.01 18.18 27.99
C PRO A 636 -20.65 18.62 26.66
N ASP A 637 -20.29 19.82 26.20
CA ASP A 637 -20.80 20.41 24.95
C ASP A 637 -20.39 19.67 23.68
N THR A 638 -19.32 18.87 23.75
CA THR A 638 -18.86 18.08 22.60
C THR A 638 -19.41 16.66 22.64
N LEU A 639 -20.20 16.25 23.64
CA LEU A 639 -20.76 14.90 23.71
C LEU A 639 -21.67 14.59 22.52
N PRO A 640 -21.32 13.63 21.64
CA PRO A 640 -22.19 13.25 20.55
C PRO A 640 -23.39 12.43 21.03
N GLY A 641 -24.54 12.65 20.42
CA GLY A 641 -25.75 11.89 20.73
C GLY A 641 -26.24 12.09 22.17
N SER A 642 -26.22 13.34 22.67
CA SER A 642 -26.64 13.70 24.04
C SER A 642 -28.09 13.30 24.39
N GLN A 643 -28.92 13.01 23.39
CA GLN A 643 -30.25 12.41 23.55
C GLN A 643 -30.22 10.93 23.97
N LYS A 644 -29.11 10.22 23.68
CA LYS A 644 -28.91 8.80 23.98
C LYS A 644 -27.95 8.60 25.15
N TYR A 645 -26.99 9.50 25.31
CA TYR A 645 -25.95 9.42 26.33
C TYR A 645 -26.05 10.61 27.26
N SER A 646 -26.20 10.33 28.55
CA SER A 646 -26.33 11.37 29.59
C SER A 646 -25.01 12.07 29.92
N SER A 647 -23.89 11.44 29.61
CA SER A 647 -22.54 11.95 29.83
C SER A 647 -21.51 11.21 28.96
N TRP A 648 -20.28 11.73 28.88
CA TRP A 648 -19.16 11.02 28.26
C TRP A 648 -18.89 9.66 28.91
N ASN A 649 -18.98 9.55 30.24
CA ASN A 649 -18.76 8.28 30.93
C ASN A 649 -19.87 7.26 30.60
N ASP A 650 -21.13 7.71 30.48
CA ASP A 650 -22.23 6.86 30.02
C ASP A 650 -21.97 6.35 28.59
N LEU A 651 -21.58 7.22 27.65
CA LEU A 651 -21.18 6.81 26.29
C LEU A 651 -20.06 5.76 26.30
N ILE A 652 -18.98 6.01 27.05
CA ILE A 652 -17.82 5.13 27.18
C ILE A 652 -18.24 3.74 27.70
N ILE A 653 -19.05 3.68 28.76
CA ILE A 653 -19.53 2.42 29.35
C ILE A 653 -20.46 1.67 28.38
N GLN A 654 -21.37 2.37 27.72
CA GLN A 654 -22.32 1.75 26.79
C GLN A 654 -21.61 1.19 25.55
N VAL A 655 -20.60 1.89 25.03
CA VAL A 655 -19.78 1.40 23.93
C VAL A 655 -18.97 0.19 24.36
N LEU A 656 -18.36 0.21 25.54
CA LEU A 656 -17.61 -0.93 26.08
C LEU A 656 -18.52 -2.17 26.24
N LYS A 657 -19.72 -1.97 26.81
CA LYS A 657 -20.72 -3.03 26.98
C LYS A 657 -21.15 -3.63 25.66
N LYS A 658 -21.39 -2.78 24.65
CA LYS A 658 -21.78 -3.21 23.31
C LYS A 658 -20.65 -4.03 22.66
N THR A 659 -19.44 -3.50 22.69
CA THR A 659 -18.24 -4.15 22.12
C THR A 659 -18.01 -5.53 22.72
N ALA A 660 -18.20 -5.69 24.04
CA ALA A 660 -18.02 -6.97 24.71
C ALA A 660 -19.07 -8.04 24.36
N LYS A 661 -20.21 -7.66 23.79
CA LYS A 661 -21.30 -8.57 23.42
C LYS A 661 -21.27 -9.02 21.97
N GLU A 662 -20.67 -8.21 21.11
CA GLU A 662 -20.39 -8.53 19.71
C GLU A 662 -19.17 -9.46 19.64
#